data_AF-A0A8K9XST8-F1
#
_entry.id   AF-A0A8K9XST8-F1
#
_cell.length_a   1.000
_cell.length_b   1.000
_cell.length_c   1.000
_cell.angle_alpha   90.00
_cell.angle_beta   90.00
_cell.angle_gamma   90.00
#
_symmetry.space_group_name_H-M   'P 1'
#
loop_
_entity.id
_entity.type
_entity.pdbx_description
1 polymer ?
#
loop_
_entity_poly.entity_id
_entity_poly.type
_entity_poly.pdbx_seq_one_letter_code
_entity_poly.pdbx_strand_id
1 'polypeptide(L)'
;MSVAFPAIGTGNLGFPRDLVASLMLDKVLKFSSKMNPKHLKEVVFILHPSDVSTFKAFTDEFNKRFMTQSAISKGSASTQQGLFSKVTSSSGMHETKMGGVVIQVVTGDITKETTDVIVNSTNKTFNLKTGTSNLTSVSPEERYVMYAVKTDTYMILTEPGNLQSKKILHLVGISDPQNIQECVKDALKMCARKDFTSISFPALGTGNVQVSQVADAMFDALVEVVAKKSVSTLRLVRIVIFQTAMLTEFYNSMLKKENTDVQEEEDTDAQEAVTDLQDEGSLSKGNKPQKPERFVFMDKEVDPACFHICGDSQAKVDEAKQWVKDLILKEQDSSIITDDAIINLTTSDRQRISNMINTMGVRVEQESSQDKLTIEGITKDVLKVTNEIQKMLQRIRSEEELSRSAELASTVVEWQYQQQGGQYQSFDLIHNFRLEQANETKKQHVEVTIQGRMYKVTLPNGPATDNHGNSLDIRRIDKAAHDSLPQYWDTMPDNYLCQSFPIQPGTSEHDEVLGLFQATCQNSVLKIERIQNPSLWRNLQIKKQEMDSKNCHQNNEKRLFHGTCPLIIDTINANGFNRSYAGKNAAVYGNGTYFAVEASYSADDTYSVPDSQGQKHMYLCHVLTGDFTEGQQDMIAPPAKSKSTTQLYDSVTDDPTAPSMFIVFNDIQAYPAYLITFI
;
A
#
# COMPACT_ATOMS: atom_id res chain seq x y z
N MET A 1 38.68 -17.04 1.98
CA MET A 1 39.33 -15.83 2.53
C MET A 1 39.57 -14.86 1.39
N SER A 2 39.24 -13.58 1.59
CA SER A 2 39.52 -12.50 0.64
C SER A 2 40.48 -11.49 1.28
N VAL A 3 41.22 -10.73 0.46
CA VAL A 3 42.08 -9.65 0.94
C VAL A 3 41.88 -8.42 0.05
N ALA A 4 41.82 -7.24 0.67
CA ALA A 4 41.65 -5.98 -0.04
C ALA A 4 42.89 -5.10 0.10
N PHE A 5 43.33 -4.48 -1.00
CA PHE A 5 44.43 -3.53 -1.03
C PHE A 5 43.96 -2.17 -1.58
N PRO A 6 44.33 -1.04 -0.97
CA PRO A 6 44.20 0.26 -1.61
C PRO A 6 45.29 0.42 -2.70
N ALA A 7 45.24 1.50 -3.48
CA ALA A 7 46.35 1.91 -4.34
C ALA A 7 47.51 2.44 -3.47
N ILE A 8 48.39 1.54 -3.02
CA ILE A 8 49.44 1.86 -2.05
C ILE A 8 50.45 2.82 -2.68
N GLY A 9 50.51 4.04 -2.14
CA GLY A 9 51.52 5.05 -2.50
C GLY A 9 51.11 6.06 -3.57
N THR A 10 49.93 5.94 -4.19
CA THR A 10 49.49 6.90 -5.24
C THR A 10 48.92 8.23 -4.70
N GLY A 11 48.63 8.29 -3.39
CA GLY A 11 48.18 9.50 -2.69
C GLY A 11 49.36 10.43 -2.33
N ASN A 12 49.51 10.77 -1.05
CA ASN A 12 50.52 11.73 -0.58
C ASN A 12 51.99 11.36 -0.89
N LEU A 13 52.27 10.09 -1.17
CA LEU A 13 53.62 9.62 -1.51
C LEU A 13 53.97 9.83 -3.00
N GLY A 14 52.99 10.20 -3.83
CA GLY A 14 53.22 10.65 -5.21
C GLY A 14 53.76 9.59 -6.17
N PHE A 15 53.66 8.30 -5.86
CA PHE A 15 54.15 7.27 -6.77
C PHE A 15 53.36 7.25 -8.08
N PRO A 16 54.02 7.03 -9.24
CA PRO A 16 53.34 6.96 -10.53
C PRO A 16 52.25 5.89 -10.53
N ARG A 17 51.02 6.28 -10.90
CA ARG A 17 49.81 5.46 -10.75
C ARG A 17 49.82 4.21 -11.62
N ASP A 18 50.35 4.34 -12.84
CA ASP A 18 50.57 3.27 -13.80
C ASP A 18 51.60 2.25 -13.29
N LEU A 19 52.69 2.73 -12.68
CA LEU A 19 53.71 1.88 -12.08
C LEU A 19 53.17 1.12 -10.87
N VAL A 20 52.40 1.78 -9.99
CA VAL A 20 51.78 1.14 -8.81
C VAL A 20 50.77 0.09 -9.24
N ALA A 21 49.88 0.41 -10.18
CA ALA A 21 48.91 -0.54 -10.74
C ALA A 21 49.61 -1.80 -11.27
N SER A 22 50.64 -1.62 -12.10
CA SER A 22 51.42 -2.71 -12.69
C SER A 22 52.13 -3.56 -11.64
N LEU A 23 52.82 -2.92 -10.68
CA LEU A 23 53.54 -3.63 -9.62
C LEU A 23 52.62 -4.44 -8.72
N MET A 24 51.50 -3.86 -8.29
CA MET A 24 50.57 -4.53 -7.39
C MET A 24 49.93 -5.75 -8.07
N LEU A 25 49.49 -5.61 -9.32
CA LEU A 25 48.96 -6.72 -10.12
C LEU A 25 50.03 -7.80 -10.36
N ASP A 26 51.27 -7.41 -10.67
CA ASP A 26 52.40 -8.34 -10.81
C ASP A 26 52.64 -9.18 -9.56
N LYS A 27 52.62 -8.56 -8.38
CA LYS A 27 52.88 -9.29 -7.12
C LYS A 27 51.76 -10.26 -6.79
N VAL A 28 50.51 -9.89 -7.04
CA VAL A 28 49.35 -10.78 -6.86
C VAL A 28 49.44 -11.97 -7.81
N LEU A 29 49.75 -11.73 -9.10
CA LEU A 29 49.94 -12.80 -10.08
C LEU A 29 51.11 -13.72 -9.74
N LYS A 30 52.24 -13.15 -9.29
CA LYS A 30 53.41 -13.92 -8.86
C LYS A 30 53.12 -14.75 -7.60
N PHE A 31 52.34 -14.21 -6.68
CA PHE A 31 51.91 -14.94 -5.48
C PHE A 31 50.97 -16.10 -5.86
N SER A 32 49.96 -15.82 -6.68
CA SER A 32 49.00 -16.82 -7.16
C SER A 32 49.69 -17.98 -7.89
N SER A 33 50.59 -17.66 -8.83
CA SER A 33 51.30 -18.66 -9.63
C SER A 33 52.34 -19.49 -8.87
N LYS A 34 52.95 -18.97 -7.79
CA LYS A 34 54.01 -19.68 -7.05
C LYS A 34 53.57 -20.37 -5.76
N MET A 35 52.57 -19.82 -5.06
CA MET A 35 52.22 -20.28 -3.72
C MET A 35 50.99 -21.19 -3.68
N ASN A 36 50.29 -21.37 -4.80
CA ASN A 36 49.07 -22.16 -4.94
C ASN A 36 48.13 -22.05 -3.70
N PRO A 37 47.66 -20.82 -3.39
CA PRO A 37 47.04 -20.52 -2.10
C PRO A 37 45.74 -21.31 -1.90
N LYS A 38 45.70 -22.14 -0.86
CA LYS A 38 44.54 -23.00 -0.57
C LYS A 38 43.33 -22.25 -0.01
N HIS A 39 43.57 -21.16 0.73
CA HIS A 39 42.54 -20.46 1.51
C HIS A 39 42.20 -19.06 0.99
N LEU A 40 43.15 -18.37 0.35
CA LEU A 40 42.92 -17.07 -0.28
C LEU A 40 42.30 -17.27 -1.66
N LYS A 41 41.04 -16.89 -1.81
CA LYS A 41 40.23 -17.10 -3.02
C LYS A 41 40.01 -15.83 -3.83
N GLU A 42 40.15 -14.66 -3.20
CA GLU A 42 39.84 -13.38 -3.82
C GLU A 42 40.82 -12.29 -3.35
N VAL A 43 41.27 -11.47 -4.30
CA VAL A 43 42.09 -10.28 -4.04
C VAL A 43 41.39 -9.08 -4.68
N VAL A 44 41.04 -8.09 -3.87
CA VAL A 44 40.28 -6.91 -4.29
C VAL A 44 41.17 -5.67 -4.22
N PHE A 45 41.20 -4.87 -5.28
CA PHE A 45 41.82 -3.54 -5.24
C PHE A 45 40.73 -2.49 -5.03
N ILE A 46 40.74 -1.82 -3.87
CA ILE A 46 39.75 -0.81 -3.51
C ILE A 46 40.29 0.57 -3.90
N LEU A 47 39.64 1.19 -4.87
CA LEU A 47 40.02 2.49 -5.44
C LEU A 47 38.95 3.52 -5.11
N HIS A 48 39.37 4.72 -4.70
CA HIS A 48 38.42 5.78 -4.37
C HIS A 48 37.79 6.35 -5.65
N PRO A 49 36.45 6.43 -5.76
CA PRO A 49 35.76 6.83 -7.00
C PRO A 49 36.13 8.24 -7.49
N SER A 50 36.47 9.13 -6.57
CA SER A 50 36.88 10.51 -6.88
C SER A 50 38.31 10.61 -7.41
N ASP A 51 39.15 9.58 -7.28
CA ASP A 51 40.52 9.54 -7.85
C ASP A 51 40.49 8.88 -9.24
N VAL A 52 39.90 9.61 -10.19
CA VAL A 52 39.68 9.17 -11.57
C VAL A 52 40.98 8.72 -12.24
N SER A 53 42.11 9.38 -11.92
CA SER A 53 43.42 9.05 -12.48
C SER A 53 43.94 7.70 -11.99
N THR A 54 43.82 7.40 -10.69
CA THR A 54 44.23 6.10 -10.14
C THR A 54 43.29 4.99 -10.59
N PHE A 55 41.97 5.27 -10.62
CA PHE A 55 40.97 4.34 -11.13
C PHE A 55 41.25 3.93 -12.58
N LYS A 56 41.54 4.92 -13.45
CA LYS A 56 41.88 4.68 -14.85
C LYS A 56 43.17 3.86 -15.00
N ALA A 57 44.22 4.19 -14.25
CA ALA A 57 45.50 3.47 -14.33
C ALA A 57 45.38 1.98 -13.96
N PHE A 58 44.64 1.66 -12.90
CA PHE A 58 44.38 0.27 -12.52
C PHE A 58 43.49 -0.46 -13.53
N THR A 59 42.49 0.23 -14.08
CA THR A 59 41.59 -0.33 -15.11
C THR A 59 42.36 -0.66 -16.39
N ASP A 60 43.18 0.26 -16.88
CA ASP A 60 43.99 0.08 -18.10
C ASP A 60 44.96 -1.10 -17.95
N GLU A 61 45.66 -1.19 -16.82
CA GLU A 61 46.63 -2.26 -16.56
C GLU A 61 45.95 -3.63 -16.33
N PHE A 62 44.76 -3.65 -15.72
CA PHE A 62 43.95 -4.87 -15.58
C PHE A 62 43.51 -5.38 -16.96
N ASN A 63 42.96 -4.51 -17.80
CA ASN A 63 42.54 -4.87 -19.15
C ASN A 63 43.72 -5.36 -20.01
N LYS A 64 44.86 -4.69 -19.93
CA LYS A 64 46.09 -5.10 -20.63
C LYS A 64 46.57 -6.50 -20.24
N ARG A 65 46.34 -6.94 -19.00
CA ARG A 65 46.84 -8.24 -18.50
C ARG A 65 45.87 -9.39 -18.72
N PHE A 66 44.58 -9.10 -18.61
CA PHE A 66 43.56 -10.15 -18.55
C PHE A 66 42.63 -10.18 -19.78
N MET A 67 42.55 -9.10 -20.57
CA MET A 67 41.69 -9.05 -21.75
C MET A 67 42.43 -9.33 -23.07
N THR A 68 43.77 -9.33 -23.08
CA THR A 68 44.57 -9.63 -24.29
C THR A 68 44.88 -11.14 -24.49
N GLN A 69 44.50 -12.01 -23.55
CA GLN A 69 44.77 -13.46 -23.63
C GLN A 69 43.71 -14.28 -24.38
N SER A 70 42.59 -13.70 -24.81
CA SER A 70 41.53 -14.42 -25.56
C SER A 70 41.82 -14.67 -27.04
N ALA A 71 43.05 -14.45 -27.53
CA ALA A 71 43.40 -14.62 -28.94
C ALA A 71 44.20 -15.90 -29.28
N ILE A 72 44.66 -16.72 -28.33
CA ILE A 72 45.46 -17.91 -28.65
C ILE A 72 45.15 -19.09 -27.71
N SER A 73 44.16 -19.91 -28.07
CA SER A 73 44.20 -21.37 -27.90
C SER A 73 43.01 -22.04 -28.59
N LYS A 74 43.23 -22.51 -29.82
CA LYS A 74 42.44 -23.60 -30.40
C LYS A 74 42.85 -24.89 -29.68
N GLY A 75 41.89 -25.65 -29.14
CA GLY A 75 42.14 -27.04 -28.76
C GLY A 75 41.19 -27.60 -27.71
N SER A 76 40.39 -28.57 -28.16
CA SER A 76 39.69 -29.61 -27.39
C SER A 76 38.43 -29.21 -26.62
N ALA A 77 37.32 -29.79 -27.07
CA ALA A 77 35.98 -29.68 -26.51
C ALA A 77 35.88 -30.31 -25.13
N SER A 78 35.30 -29.54 -24.21
CA SER A 78 34.40 -30.03 -23.17
C SER A 78 33.43 -28.88 -22.87
N THR A 79 32.18 -29.05 -23.27
CA THR A 79 31.12 -28.03 -23.22
C THR A 79 30.60 -27.96 -21.79
N GLN A 80 31.09 -27.00 -20.99
CA GLN A 80 30.39 -26.51 -19.82
C GLN A 80 29.67 -25.22 -20.25
N GLN A 81 28.34 -25.28 -20.33
CA GLN A 81 27.48 -24.19 -20.78
C GLN A 81 27.09 -23.36 -19.56
N GLY A 82 27.64 -22.14 -19.44
CA GLY A 82 27.10 -21.12 -18.55
C GLY A 82 25.69 -20.68 -18.98
N LEU A 83 25.01 -19.95 -18.09
CA LEU A 83 23.61 -19.55 -18.25
C LEU A 83 23.31 -18.79 -19.56
N PHE A 84 24.23 -17.92 -19.98
CA PHE A 84 24.22 -17.30 -21.30
C PHE A 84 25.25 -17.98 -22.22
N SER A 85 24.91 -18.06 -23.50
CA SER A 85 25.90 -18.38 -24.52
C SER A 85 26.98 -17.29 -24.57
N LYS A 86 28.09 -17.56 -25.26
CA LYS A 86 29.15 -16.57 -25.47
C LYS A 86 28.58 -15.26 -26.04
N VAL A 87 28.83 -14.14 -25.36
CA VAL A 87 28.40 -12.82 -25.84
C VAL A 87 29.17 -12.46 -27.12
N THR A 88 28.41 -12.14 -28.17
CA THR A 88 28.94 -11.64 -29.44
C THR A 88 28.71 -10.14 -29.55
N SER A 89 29.69 -9.40 -30.05
CA SER A 89 29.64 -7.94 -30.11
C SER A 89 29.90 -7.46 -31.53
N SER A 90 29.07 -6.53 -32.00
CA SER A 90 29.27 -5.76 -33.23
C SER A 90 29.14 -4.26 -32.93
N SER A 91 29.30 -3.40 -33.94
CA SER A 91 29.30 -1.94 -33.74
C SER A 91 27.97 -1.45 -33.15
N GLY A 92 27.95 -1.21 -31.82
CA GLY A 92 26.77 -0.71 -31.10
C GLY A 92 25.74 -1.77 -30.69
N MET A 93 26.04 -3.06 -30.83
CA MET A 93 25.16 -4.16 -30.43
C MET A 93 25.94 -5.28 -29.73
N HIS A 94 25.41 -5.75 -28.61
CA HIS A 94 25.86 -6.93 -27.88
C HIS A 94 24.73 -7.96 -27.83
N GLU A 95 25.01 -9.20 -28.17
CA GLU A 95 24.01 -10.28 -28.26
C GLU A 95 24.49 -11.54 -27.56
N THR A 96 23.56 -12.20 -26.86
CA THR A 96 23.71 -13.57 -26.38
C THR A 96 22.41 -14.36 -26.54
N LYS A 97 22.45 -15.66 -26.24
CA LYS A 97 21.31 -16.56 -26.20
C LYS A 97 21.23 -17.22 -24.84
N MET A 98 20.00 -17.35 -24.34
CA MET A 98 19.67 -18.14 -23.15
C MET A 98 18.52 -19.08 -23.52
N GLY A 99 18.78 -20.38 -23.53
CA GLY A 99 17.85 -21.36 -24.10
C GLY A 99 17.48 -21.02 -25.55
N GLY A 100 16.19 -20.88 -25.83
CA GLY A 100 15.64 -20.52 -27.14
C GLY A 100 15.44 -19.02 -27.40
N VAL A 101 15.87 -18.15 -26.47
CA VAL A 101 15.64 -16.70 -26.51
C VAL A 101 16.94 -15.97 -26.83
N VAL A 102 16.90 -15.08 -27.83
CA VAL A 102 17.98 -14.15 -28.16
C VAL A 102 17.84 -12.89 -27.29
N ILE A 103 18.91 -12.51 -26.59
CA ILE A 103 18.96 -11.33 -25.73
C ILE A 103 19.95 -10.34 -26.34
N GLN A 104 19.49 -9.12 -26.63
CA GLN A 104 20.28 -8.08 -27.28
C GLN A 104 20.32 -6.81 -26.44
N VAL A 105 21.48 -6.15 -26.40
CA VAL A 105 21.64 -4.76 -25.97
C VAL A 105 22.09 -3.97 -27.20
N VAL A 106 21.28 -3.00 -27.62
CA VAL A 106 21.53 -2.19 -28.83
C VAL A 106 21.58 -0.72 -28.47
N THR A 107 22.42 0.06 -29.15
CA THR A 107 22.32 1.53 -29.11
C THR A 107 21.28 1.98 -30.13
N GLY A 108 20.28 2.75 -29.72
CA GLY A 108 19.23 3.17 -30.65
C GLY A 108 18.11 4.00 -30.01
N ASP A 109 17.17 4.41 -30.85
CA ASP A 109 15.92 5.05 -30.42
C ASP A 109 14.82 3.99 -30.37
N ILE A 110 14.27 3.76 -29.17
CA ILE A 110 13.26 2.71 -28.94
C ILE A 110 12.00 2.91 -29.77
N THR A 111 11.70 4.14 -30.20
CA THR A 111 10.55 4.44 -31.07
C THR A 111 10.70 3.86 -32.49
N LYS A 112 11.90 3.44 -32.88
CA LYS A 112 12.20 2.84 -34.18
C LYS A 112 12.24 1.31 -34.16
N GLU A 113 12.01 0.70 -33.00
CA GLU A 113 12.00 -0.75 -32.86
C GLU A 113 10.78 -1.38 -33.54
N THR A 114 10.97 -2.63 -33.99
CA THR A 114 9.97 -3.40 -34.73
C THR A 114 9.54 -4.68 -34.00
N THR A 115 9.88 -4.80 -32.72
CA THR A 115 9.45 -5.92 -31.87
C THR A 115 7.94 -5.89 -31.65
N ASP A 116 7.34 -7.04 -31.32
CA ASP A 116 5.89 -7.15 -31.12
C ASP A 116 5.40 -6.18 -30.02
N VAL A 117 6.18 -6.04 -28.95
CA VAL A 117 5.88 -5.12 -27.84
C VAL A 117 7.02 -4.13 -27.64
N ILE A 118 6.69 -2.84 -27.49
CA ILE A 118 7.63 -1.81 -27.00
C ILE A 118 7.21 -1.42 -25.58
N VAL A 119 8.18 -1.35 -24.68
CA VAL A 119 7.94 -0.93 -23.30
C VAL A 119 8.15 0.57 -23.16
N ASN A 120 7.20 1.23 -22.51
CA ASN A 120 7.26 2.62 -22.12
C ASN A 120 7.29 2.74 -20.59
N SER A 121 8.15 3.59 -20.06
CA SER A 121 8.19 3.92 -18.63
C SER A 121 7.36 5.16 -18.35
N THR A 122 6.45 5.11 -17.38
CA THR A 122 5.57 6.24 -17.04
C THR A 122 5.35 6.39 -15.53
N ASN A 123 4.62 7.44 -15.13
CA ASN A 123 4.26 7.72 -13.74
C ASN A 123 2.88 7.14 -13.40
N LYS A 124 2.48 7.20 -12.12
CA LYS A 124 1.19 6.63 -11.64
C LYS A 124 -0.05 7.19 -12.35
N THR A 125 0.08 8.37 -12.94
CA THR A 125 -0.97 9.05 -13.70
C THR A 125 -0.88 8.81 -15.21
N PHE A 126 0.05 7.95 -15.66
CA PHE A 126 0.35 7.59 -17.05
C PHE A 126 0.54 8.79 -18.00
N ASN A 127 0.80 9.98 -17.45
CA ASN A 127 0.89 11.25 -18.16
C ASN A 127 2.33 11.77 -18.23
N LEU A 128 3.31 10.91 -17.92
CA LEU A 128 4.71 11.28 -17.86
C LEU A 128 5.20 11.70 -19.26
N LYS A 129 5.42 13.00 -19.42
CA LYS A 129 5.99 13.61 -20.63
C LYS A 129 7.52 13.74 -20.59
N THR A 130 8.16 13.20 -19.54
CA THR A 130 9.60 13.33 -19.29
C THR A 130 10.21 11.98 -18.96
N GLY A 131 11.05 11.47 -19.86
CA GLY A 131 11.79 10.22 -19.73
C GLY A 131 12.78 10.06 -20.88
N THR A 132 13.81 9.24 -20.70
CA THR A 132 14.89 8.99 -21.68
C THR A 132 14.45 8.27 -22.95
N SER A 133 13.19 7.85 -23.02
CA SER A 133 12.53 7.38 -24.23
C SER A 133 11.80 8.54 -24.90
N ASN A 134 12.12 8.86 -26.16
CA ASN A 134 11.41 9.85 -27.01
C ASN A 134 9.92 9.52 -27.28
N LEU A 135 9.27 8.70 -26.43
CA LEU A 135 7.87 8.31 -26.48
C LEU A 135 6.92 9.42 -25.97
N THR A 136 7.37 10.68 -25.91
CA THR A 136 6.60 11.84 -25.41
C THR A 136 5.34 12.15 -26.23
N SER A 137 5.18 11.53 -27.39
CA SER A 137 4.04 11.64 -28.30
C SER A 137 3.05 10.47 -28.21
N VAL A 138 3.26 9.48 -27.33
CA VAL A 138 2.34 8.33 -27.17
C VAL A 138 1.83 8.25 -25.73
N SER A 139 0.74 8.97 -25.47
CA SER A 139 -0.03 8.83 -24.23
C SER A 139 -1.09 7.74 -24.41
N PRO A 140 -1.26 6.81 -23.44
CA PRO A 140 -2.39 5.89 -23.48
C PRO A 140 -3.71 6.66 -23.59
N GLU A 141 -4.70 6.12 -24.32
CA GLU A 141 -6.05 6.68 -24.29
C GLU A 141 -6.56 6.74 -22.84
N GLU A 142 -7.26 7.81 -22.47
CA GLU A 142 -7.71 8.07 -21.09
C GLU A 142 -8.47 6.88 -20.48
N ARG A 143 -9.18 6.07 -21.29
CA ARG A 143 -9.88 4.86 -20.82
C ARG A 143 -8.95 3.83 -20.19
N TYR A 144 -7.75 3.64 -20.74
CA TYR A 144 -6.79 2.65 -20.26
C TYR A 144 -6.12 3.16 -18.98
N VAL A 145 -5.79 4.46 -18.95
CA VAL A 145 -5.28 5.14 -17.75
C VAL A 145 -6.29 5.07 -16.60
N MET A 146 -7.56 5.35 -16.87
CA MET A 146 -8.60 5.30 -15.85
C MET A 146 -8.86 3.86 -15.37
N TYR A 147 -8.85 2.88 -16.28
CA TYR A 147 -8.96 1.47 -15.89
C TYR A 147 -7.81 1.08 -14.96
N ALA A 148 -6.57 1.46 -15.27
CA ALA A 148 -5.41 1.15 -14.44
C ALA A 148 -5.41 1.88 -13.10
N VAL A 149 -5.83 3.15 -13.06
CA VAL A 149 -5.99 3.90 -11.81
C VAL A 149 -7.12 3.30 -10.95
N LYS A 150 -8.20 2.81 -11.58
CA LYS A 150 -9.34 2.18 -10.89
C LYS A 150 -9.05 0.78 -10.39
N THR A 151 -8.20 0.03 -11.08
CA THR A 151 -7.81 -1.35 -10.74
C THR A 151 -6.46 -1.43 -10.02
N ASP A 152 -5.84 -0.28 -9.73
CA ASP A 152 -4.48 -0.13 -9.20
C ASP A 152 -3.43 -0.97 -9.95
N THR A 153 -3.60 -1.11 -11.27
CA THR A 153 -2.64 -1.85 -12.10
C THR A 153 -1.46 -0.97 -12.49
N TYR A 154 -0.24 -1.43 -12.22
CA TYR A 154 1.00 -0.74 -12.58
C TYR A 154 1.45 -0.99 -14.03
N MET A 155 0.66 -1.73 -14.80
CA MET A 155 0.98 -2.14 -16.18
C MET A 155 -0.26 -2.04 -17.09
N ILE A 156 -0.09 -1.42 -18.25
CA ILE A 156 -1.15 -1.26 -19.27
C ILE A 156 -0.62 -1.63 -20.65
N LEU A 157 -1.37 -2.44 -21.40
CA LEU A 157 -1.11 -2.69 -22.81
C LEU A 157 -2.05 -1.86 -23.70
N THR A 158 -1.50 -1.13 -24.67
CA THR A 158 -2.23 -0.25 -25.59
C THR A 158 -1.88 -0.51 -27.06
N GLU A 159 -2.65 0.10 -27.97
CA GLU A 159 -2.34 0.13 -29.39
C GLU A 159 -1.06 0.94 -29.69
N PRO A 160 -0.30 0.59 -30.73
CA PRO A 160 1.03 1.14 -30.99
C PRO A 160 1.02 2.56 -31.56
N GLY A 161 -0.15 3.10 -31.94
CA GLY A 161 -0.27 4.37 -32.62
C GLY A 161 0.55 4.38 -33.91
N ASN A 162 1.55 5.27 -33.99
CA ASN A 162 2.45 5.41 -35.14
C ASN A 162 3.72 4.54 -35.05
N LEU A 163 3.90 3.74 -34.00
CA LEU A 163 5.06 2.84 -33.86
C LEU A 163 4.90 1.58 -34.72
N GLN A 164 6.02 0.96 -35.08
CA GLN A 164 6.04 -0.27 -35.91
C GLN A 164 5.80 -1.56 -35.09
N SER A 165 5.72 -1.46 -33.76
CA SER A 165 5.35 -2.57 -32.87
C SER A 165 3.88 -2.95 -32.98
N LYS A 166 3.50 -4.13 -32.48
CA LYS A 166 2.08 -4.54 -32.41
C LYS A 166 1.35 -3.91 -31.23
N LYS A 167 2.03 -3.66 -30.10
CA LYS A 167 1.47 -3.06 -28.88
C LYS A 167 2.52 -2.25 -28.12
N ILE A 168 2.06 -1.34 -27.27
CA ILE A 168 2.91 -0.64 -26.28
C ILE A 168 2.53 -1.09 -24.88
N LEU A 169 3.52 -1.43 -24.07
CA LEU A 169 3.35 -1.77 -22.67
C LEU A 169 3.84 -0.62 -21.79
N HIS A 170 2.93 0.05 -21.11
CA HIS A 170 3.22 1.16 -20.20
C HIS A 170 3.41 0.62 -18.78
N LEU A 171 4.58 0.85 -18.20
CA LEU A 171 4.96 0.41 -16.85
C LEU A 171 5.12 1.61 -15.91
N VAL A 172 4.51 1.51 -14.73
CA VAL A 172 4.54 2.52 -13.66
C VAL A 172 5.51 2.11 -12.57
N GLY A 173 6.21 3.09 -11.97
CA GLY A 173 6.83 2.90 -10.67
C GLY A 173 8.27 2.41 -10.72
N ILE A 174 9.08 2.99 -11.59
CA ILE A 174 10.50 2.62 -11.71
C ILE A 174 11.35 3.50 -10.78
N SER A 175 11.47 3.08 -9.52
CA SER A 175 12.17 3.83 -8.46
C SER A 175 13.41 3.15 -7.90
N ASP A 176 13.54 1.82 -8.03
CA ASP A 176 14.60 1.02 -7.41
C ASP A 176 14.84 -0.31 -8.15
N PRO A 177 15.99 -0.98 -7.94
CA PRO A 177 16.34 -2.21 -8.66
C PRO A 177 15.35 -3.37 -8.52
N GLN A 178 14.71 -3.55 -7.35
CA GLN A 178 13.76 -4.65 -7.13
C GLN A 178 12.48 -4.44 -7.93
N ASN A 179 11.94 -3.21 -7.92
CA ASN A 179 10.78 -2.86 -8.74
C ASN A 179 11.08 -2.94 -10.24
N ILE A 180 12.31 -2.59 -10.68
CA ILE A 180 12.75 -2.81 -12.07
C ILE A 180 12.70 -4.30 -12.43
N GLN A 181 13.26 -5.16 -11.57
CA GLN A 181 13.31 -6.60 -11.80
C GLN A 181 11.89 -7.19 -11.94
N GLU A 182 10.98 -6.89 -11.01
CA GLU A 182 9.60 -7.39 -11.08
C GLU A 182 8.83 -6.84 -12.29
N CYS A 183 8.97 -5.55 -12.60
CA CYS A 183 8.33 -4.97 -13.79
C CYS A 183 8.79 -5.65 -15.10
N VAL A 184 10.08 -5.97 -15.21
CA VAL A 184 10.61 -6.71 -16.36
C VAL A 184 10.08 -8.15 -16.37
N LYS A 185 10.01 -8.82 -15.22
CA LYS A 185 9.44 -10.19 -15.10
C LYS A 185 7.99 -10.23 -15.59
N ASP A 186 7.16 -9.31 -15.13
CA ASP A 186 5.74 -9.30 -15.49
C ASP A 186 5.51 -8.91 -16.95
N ALA A 187 6.31 -8.01 -17.49
CA ALA A 187 6.30 -7.69 -18.91
C ALA A 187 6.61 -8.92 -19.78
N LEU A 188 7.65 -9.68 -19.41
CA LEU A 188 8.02 -10.93 -20.11
C LEU A 188 6.94 -12.00 -20.01
N LYS A 189 6.37 -12.21 -18.81
CA LYS A 189 5.26 -13.16 -18.59
C LYS A 189 4.02 -12.76 -19.37
N MET A 190 3.70 -11.46 -19.43
CA MET A 190 2.58 -10.96 -20.21
C MET A 190 2.78 -11.20 -21.71
N CYS A 191 3.99 -11.01 -22.23
CA CYS A 191 4.30 -11.36 -23.61
C CYS A 191 4.04 -12.84 -23.90
N ALA A 192 4.45 -13.74 -23.01
CA ALA A 192 4.20 -15.16 -23.18
C ALA A 192 2.70 -15.51 -23.13
N ARG A 193 1.95 -14.94 -22.18
CA ARG A 193 0.49 -15.16 -22.06
C ARG A 193 -0.32 -14.66 -23.26
N LYS A 194 0.22 -13.72 -24.03
CA LYS A 194 -0.42 -13.12 -25.22
C LYS A 194 0.25 -13.55 -26.53
N ASP A 195 1.06 -14.61 -26.49
CA ASP A 195 1.75 -15.20 -27.65
C ASP A 195 2.63 -14.20 -28.45
N PHE A 196 3.16 -13.18 -27.79
CA PHE A 196 4.14 -12.28 -28.39
C PHE A 196 5.53 -12.93 -28.41
N THR A 197 6.23 -12.77 -29.53
CA THR A 197 7.51 -13.42 -29.80
C THR A 197 8.71 -12.50 -29.56
N SER A 198 8.49 -11.18 -29.47
CA SER A 198 9.57 -10.21 -29.25
C SER A 198 9.15 -8.99 -28.42
N ILE A 199 10.05 -8.50 -27.57
CA ILE A 199 9.83 -7.31 -26.73
C ILE A 199 11.08 -6.42 -26.66
N SER A 200 10.89 -5.11 -26.70
CA SER A 200 11.95 -4.11 -26.53
C SER A 200 11.75 -3.28 -25.27
N PHE A 201 12.77 -3.24 -24.41
CA PHE A 201 12.84 -2.42 -23.20
C PHE A 201 13.77 -1.21 -23.40
N PRO A 202 13.44 -0.03 -22.86
CA PRO A 202 14.43 1.03 -22.68
C PRO A 202 15.31 0.70 -21.46
N ALA A 203 16.35 1.50 -21.21
CA ALA A 203 17.08 1.45 -19.94
C ALA A 203 16.19 1.98 -18.79
N LEU A 204 15.32 1.11 -18.26
CA LEU A 204 14.27 1.44 -17.31
C LEU A 204 14.85 1.97 -15.98
N GLY A 205 14.46 3.18 -15.55
CA GLY A 205 14.81 3.69 -14.22
C GLY A 205 16.20 4.34 -14.08
N THR A 206 16.97 4.45 -15.17
CA THR A 206 18.30 5.10 -15.16
C THR A 206 18.28 6.60 -14.86
N GLY A 207 17.10 7.22 -14.79
CA GLY A 207 16.94 8.60 -14.31
C GLY A 207 17.06 8.76 -12.79
N ASN A 208 16.81 7.68 -12.02
CA ASN A 208 16.77 7.70 -10.56
C ASN A 208 17.73 6.69 -9.90
N VAL A 209 18.13 5.64 -10.63
CA VAL A 209 18.92 4.51 -10.13
C VAL A 209 20.23 4.42 -10.90
N GLN A 210 21.30 3.96 -10.23
CA GLN A 210 22.61 3.78 -10.86
C GLN A 210 22.52 2.79 -12.02
N VAL A 211 23.09 3.15 -13.18
CA VAL A 211 22.98 2.39 -14.44
C VAL A 211 23.40 0.92 -14.31
N SER A 212 24.44 0.63 -13.53
CA SER A 212 24.91 -0.74 -13.28
C SER A 212 23.88 -1.59 -12.52
N GLN A 213 23.21 -1.01 -11.51
CA GLN A 213 22.16 -1.69 -10.73
C GLN A 213 20.91 -1.93 -11.57
N VAL A 214 20.56 -0.97 -12.45
CA VAL A 214 19.49 -1.14 -13.43
C VAL A 214 19.80 -2.31 -14.36
N ALA A 215 21.01 -2.33 -14.94
CA ALA A 215 21.43 -3.39 -15.84
C ALA A 215 21.37 -4.77 -15.15
N ASP A 216 21.94 -4.89 -13.95
CA ASP A 216 21.94 -6.13 -13.18
C ASP A 216 20.49 -6.61 -12.91
N ALA A 217 19.59 -5.72 -12.46
CA ALA A 217 18.18 -6.05 -12.22
C ALA A 217 17.42 -6.51 -13.47
N MET A 218 17.64 -5.84 -14.62
CA MET A 218 16.99 -6.23 -15.88
C MET A 218 17.48 -7.60 -16.36
N PHE A 219 18.77 -7.90 -16.23
CA PHE A 219 19.29 -9.22 -16.59
C PHE A 219 18.88 -10.30 -15.59
N ASP A 220 18.81 -10.01 -14.29
CA ASP A 220 18.32 -10.96 -13.28
C ASP A 220 16.87 -11.39 -13.54
N ALA A 221 16.00 -10.44 -13.92
CA ALA A 221 14.64 -10.73 -14.37
C ALA A 221 14.61 -11.68 -15.57
N LEU A 222 15.47 -11.44 -16.56
CA LEU A 222 15.57 -12.28 -17.76
C LEU A 222 16.02 -13.69 -17.43
N VAL A 223 17.06 -13.80 -16.60
CA VAL A 223 17.57 -15.08 -16.11
C VAL A 223 16.47 -15.87 -15.43
N GLU A 224 15.76 -15.26 -14.48
CA GLU A 224 14.73 -15.95 -13.72
C GLU A 224 13.58 -16.47 -14.60
N VAL A 225 13.10 -15.64 -15.54
CA VAL A 225 11.95 -15.96 -16.38
C VAL A 225 12.30 -16.98 -17.46
N VAL A 226 13.46 -16.81 -18.11
CA VAL A 226 13.91 -17.68 -19.21
C VAL A 226 14.43 -19.02 -18.68
N ALA A 227 15.09 -19.05 -17.51
CA ALA A 227 15.55 -20.30 -16.88
C ALA A 227 14.39 -21.20 -16.47
N LYS A 228 13.33 -20.63 -15.89
CA LYS A 228 12.11 -21.34 -15.47
C LYS A 228 11.24 -21.83 -16.64
N LYS A 229 11.68 -21.69 -17.90
CA LYS A 229 10.94 -22.00 -19.15
C LYS A 229 9.53 -21.38 -19.22
N SER A 230 9.28 -20.33 -18.43
CA SER A 230 7.95 -19.72 -18.26
C SER A 230 7.48 -18.87 -19.46
N VAL A 231 8.27 -18.82 -20.54
CA VAL A 231 8.07 -17.97 -21.74
C VAL A 231 8.27 -18.72 -23.06
N SER A 232 7.52 -19.80 -23.27
CA SER A 232 7.69 -20.73 -24.40
C SER A 232 7.52 -20.13 -25.81
N THR A 233 6.85 -18.98 -25.93
CA THR A 233 6.59 -18.27 -27.20
C THR A 233 7.58 -17.13 -27.49
N LEU A 234 8.27 -16.62 -26.48
CA LEU A 234 9.23 -15.51 -26.63
C LEU A 234 10.51 -16.01 -27.31
N ARG A 235 11.05 -15.21 -28.24
CA ARG A 235 12.25 -15.54 -29.03
C ARG A 235 13.29 -14.43 -29.01
N LEU A 236 12.88 -13.18 -28.79
CA LEU A 236 13.77 -12.04 -28.78
C LEU A 236 13.42 -11.07 -27.64
N VAL A 237 14.41 -10.77 -26.80
CA VAL A 237 14.36 -9.63 -25.87
C VAL A 237 15.45 -8.65 -26.25
N ARG A 238 15.08 -7.38 -26.41
CA ARG A 238 16.02 -6.32 -26.76
C ARG A 238 15.98 -5.21 -25.72
N ILE A 239 17.15 -4.77 -25.27
CA ILE A 239 17.33 -3.59 -24.42
C ILE A 239 17.93 -2.50 -25.29
N VAL A 240 17.21 -1.39 -25.44
CA VAL A 240 17.56 -0.27 -26.30
C VAL A 240 18.13 0.87 -25.47
N ILE A 241 19.39 1.16 -25.70
CA ILE A 241 20.17 2.17 -24.99
C ILE A 241 20.22 3.44 -25.83
N PHE A 242 19.49 4.47 -25.41
CA PHE A 242 19.47 5.76 -26.10
C PHE A 242 20.78 6.56 -25.91
N GLN A 243 21.33 6.56 -24.69
CA GLN A 243 22.59 7.26 -24.39
C GLN A 243 23.76 6.27 -24.40
N THR A 244 24.67 6.42 -25.35
CA THR A 244 25.79 5.49 -25.60
C THR A 244 26.70 5.30 -24.38
N ALA A 245 26.77 6.28 -23.47
CA ALA A 245 27.53 6.19 -22.23
C ALA A 245 27.03 5.08 -21.28
N MET A 246 25.76 4.67 -21.38
CA MET A 246 25.19 3.58 -20.57
C MET A 246 25.49 2.19 -21.13
N LEU A 247 25.92 2.09 -22.40
CA LEU A 247 26.10 0.82 -23.10
C LEU A 247 27.12 -0.09 -22.39
N THR A 248 28.20 0.51 -21.89
CA THR A 248 29.28 -0.22 -21.21
C THR A 248 28.80 -0.95 -19.95
N GLU A 249 27.92 -0.32 -19.16
CA GLU A 249 27.40 -0.93 -17.93
C GLU A 249 26.45 -2.10 -18.23
N PHE A 250 25.58 -1.96 -19.23
CA PHE A 250 24.72 -3.05 -19.70
C PHE A 250 25.52 -4.20 -20.32
N TYR A 251 26.57 -3.90 -21.07
CA TYR A 251 27.49 -4.91 -21.60
C TYR A 251 28.21 -5.66 -20.48
N ASN A 252 28.75 -4.94 -19.47
CA ASN A 252 29.42 -5.55 -18.33
C ASN A 252 28.48 -6.47 -17.55
N SER A 253 27.23 -6.05 -17.32
CA SER A 253 26.23 -6.88 -16.65
C SER A 253 25.90 -8.15 -17.46
N MET A 254 25.74 -8.04 -18.78
CA MET A 254 25.55 -9.18 -19.67
C MET A 254 26.73 -10.19 -19.58
N LEU A 255 27.98 -9.71 -19.53
CA LEU A 255 29.17 -10.56 -19.38
C LEU A 255 29.25 -11.25 -18.02
N LYS A 256 28.79 -10.62 -16.92
CA LYS A 256 28.75 -11.27 -15.60
C LYS A 256 27.90 -12.54 -15.65
N LYS A 257 26.77 -12.50 -16.36
CA LYS A 257 25.81 -13.61 -16.47
C LYS A 257 26.26 -14.73 -17.43
N GLU A 258 27.28 -14.50 -18.26
CA GLU A 258 27.94 -15.56 -19.05
C GLU A 258 28.64 -16.60 -18.16
N ASN A 259 29.07 -16.23 -16.95
CA ASN A 259 29.95 -17.05 -16.09
C ASN A 259 29.27 -17.59 -14.81
N THR A 260 27.93 -17.70 -14.78
CA THR A 260 27.18 -18.14 -13.57
C THR A 260 26.53 -19.53 -13.80
N ASP A 261 26.71 -20.47 -12.86
CA ASP A 261 26.10 -21.83 -12.85
C ASP A 261 24.85 -21.89 -11.94
N VAL A 262 23.88 -22.76 -12.24
CA VAL A 262 22.61 -22.93 -11.49
C VAL A 262 22.65 -24.19 -10.60
N GLN A 263 22.26 -24.06 -9.33
CA GLN A 263 21.81 -25.18 -8.49
C GLN A 263 20.31 -25.38 -8.72
N GLU A 264 19.91 -26.58 -9.13
CA GLU A 264 18.50 -26.97 -9.31
C GLU A 264 17.86 -27.20 -7.92
N GLU A 265 16.76 -26.49 -7.62
CA GLU A 265 15.83 -26.84 -6.54
C GLU A 265 14.63 -27.56 -7.16
N GLU A 266 14.23 -28.69 -6.56
CA GLU A 266 13.18 -29.59 -7.05
C GLU A 266 11.76 -28.99 -6.96
N ASP A 267 10.98 -29.29 -7.99
CA ASP A 267 9.57 -28.94 -8.21
C ASP A 267 8.62 -29.51 -7.12
N THR A 268 7.91 -28.64 -6.41
CA THR A 268 6.59 -28.94 -5.86
C THR A 268 5.66 -27.75 -6.04
N ASP A 269 5.11 -27.56 -7.23
CA ASP A 269 3.86 -26.81 -7.44
C ASP A 269 3.33 -27.06 -8.87
N ALA A 270 2.66 -28.21 -9.03
CA ALA A 270 1.89 -28.52 -10.22
C ALA A 270 0.52 -29.04 -9.83
N GLN A 271 -0.31 -28.18 -9.23
CA GLN A 271 -1.77 -28.32 -9.23
C GLN A 271 -2.44 -27.05 -8.72
N GLU A 272 -2.72 -26.10 -9.62
CA GLU A 272 -3.91 -25.23 -9.55
C GLU A 272 -4.05 -24.42 -10.85
N ALA A 273 -4.57 -25.08 -11.87
CA ALA A 273 -5.11 -24.41 -13.05
C ALA A 273 -6.15 -25.33 -13.71
N VAL A 274 -7.38 -25.32 -13.20
CA VAL A 274 -8.65 -25.37 -13.98
C VAL A 274 -9.78 -25.03 -13.00
N THR A 275 -10.38 -23.85 -13.13
CA THR A 275 -11.84 -23.60 -13.14
C THR A 275 -12.08 -22.11 -13.02
N ASP A 276 -12.50 -21.48 -14.12
CA ASP A 276 -13.44 -20.34 -14.08
C ASP A 276 -13.77 -19.92 -15.51
N LEU A 277 -14.78 -20.57 -16.09
CA LEU A 277 -15.67 -20.02 -17.12
C LEU A 277 -16.91 -20.92 -17.19
N GLN A 278 -17.93 -20.57 -16.41
CA GLN A 278 -19.38 -20.77 -16.62
C GLN A 278 -20.08 -20.75 -15.25
N ASP A 279 -20.79 -19.68 -14.90
CA ASP A 279 -22.27 -19.72 -14.85
C ASP A 279 -22.83 -18.32 -14.50
N GLU A 280 -23.62 -17.77 -15.43
CA GLU A 280 -24.64 -16.80 -15.05
C GLU A 280 -25.90 -17.59 -14.71
N GLY A 281 -26.40 -17.45 -13.48
CA GLY A 281 -27.80 -17.74 -13.17
C GLY A 281 -28.08 -18.38 -11.82
N SER A 282 -28.94 -17.72 -11.05
CA SER A 282 -29.88 -18.30 -10.07
C SER A 282 -29.48 -18.38 -8.59
N LEU A 283 -29.98 -17.39 -7.85
CA LEU A 283 -30.73 -17.47 -6.58
C LEU A 283 -30.42 -18.58 -5.54
N SER A 284 -30.06 -18.08 -4.35
CA SER A 284 -30.41 -18.58 -3.00
C SER A 284 -29.74 -19.87 -2.46
N LYS A 285 -28.84 -19.71 -1.49
CA LYS A 285 -28.93 -20.24 -0.11
C LYS A 285 -27.68 -19.84 0.70
N GLY A 286 -27.91 -19.50 1.97
CA GLY A 286 -26.93 -18.86 2.84
C GLY A 286 -25.73 -19.72 3.22
N ASN A 287 -24.56 -19.07 3.26
CA ASN A 287 -23.34 -19.63 3.84
C ASN A 287 -23.20 -19.19 5.30
N LYS A 288 -22.88 -20.16 6.16
CA LYS A 288 -22.47 -19.95 7.55
C LYS A 288 -21.11 -19.22 7.61
N PRO A 289 -20.79 -18.45 8.67
CA PRO A 289 -19.49 -17.81 8.80
C PRO A 289 -18.41 -18.85 9.11
N GLN A 290 -17.36 -18.89 8.28
CA GLN A 290 -16.09 -19.54 8.61
C GLN A 290 -15.32 -18.67 9.62
N LYS A 291 -14.70 -19.31 10.63
CA LYS A 291 -13.80 -18.61 11.57
C LYS A 291 -12.55 -18.10 10.84
N PRO A 292 -11.98 -16.95 11.23
CA PRO A 292 -10.73 -16.47 10.65
C PRO A 292 -9.58 -17.42 11.02
N GLU A 293 -8.96 -18.04 10.01
CA GLU A 293 -7.81 -18.91 10.18
C GLU A 293 -6.60 -18.09 10.67
N ARG A 294 -5.90 -18.62 11.69
CA ARG A 294 -4.67 -18.04 12.23
C ARG A 294 -3.57 -18.19 11.19
N PHE A 295 -3.16 -17.09 10.56
CA PHE A 295 -2.02 -17.07 9.65
C PHE A 295 -0.72 -16.93 10.45
N VAL A 296 0.12 -17.96 10.39
CA VAL A 296 1.50 -17.90 10.89
C VAL A 296 2.37 -17.49 9.71
N PHE A 297 2.98 -16.32 9.78
CA PHE A 297 4.06 -15.98 8.85
C PHE A 297 5.21 -16.94 9.17
N MET A 298 5.51 -17.86 8.25
CA MET A 298 6.46 -18.94 8.53
C MET A 298 7.82 -18.35 8.93
N ASP A 299 8.30 -18.70 10.12
CA ASP A 299 9.67 -18.46 10.53
C ASP A 299 10.58 -19.18 9.52
N LYS A 300 11.37 -18.42 8.76
CA LYS A 300 12.39 -18.99 7.91
C LYS A 300 13.50 -19.49 8.82
N GLU A 301 13.83 -20.78 8.76
CA GLU A 301 15.06 -21.28 9.39
C GLU A 301 16.25 -20.56 8.73
N VAL A 302 16.85 -19.61 9.46
CA VAL A 302 18.04 -18.90 8.98
C VAL A 302 19.25 -19.74 9.36
N ASP A 303 20.10 -20.04 8.39
CA ASP A 303 21.39 -20.69 8.65
C ASP A 303 22.19 -19.88 9.69
N PRO A 304 22.58 -20.48 10.82
CA PRO A 304 23.21 -19.73 11.88
C PRO A 304 24.59 -19.22 11.44
N ALA A 305 24.82 -17.92 11.59
CA ALA A 305 26.15 -17.34 11.45
C ALA A 305 27.05 -17.85 12.58
N CYS A 306 27.91 -18.82 12.28
CA CYS A 306 28.82 -19.42 13.24
C CYS A 306 30.12 -18.62 13.39
N PHE A 307 30.28 -17.96 14.54
CA PHE A 307 31.52 -17.26 14.90
C PHE A 307 32.46 -18.18 15.69
N HIS A 308 33.67 -18.39 15.16
CA HIS A 308 34.76 -19.03 15.90
C HIS A 308 35.64 -17.94 16.52
N ILE A 309 35.58 -17.82 17.85
CA ILE A 309 36.32 -16.79 18.61
C ILE A 309 37.52 -17.48 19.27
N CYS A 310 38.72 -16.98 18.95
CA CYS A 310 39.97 -17.49 19.50
C CYS A 310 40.68 -16.39 20.31
N GLY A 311 41.20 -16.74 21.47
CA GLY A 311 41.91 -15.84 22.36
C GLY A 311 43.01 -16.57 23.13
N ASP A 312 43.90 -15.81 23.75
CA ASP A 312 45.00 -16.33 24.58
C ASP A 312 44.53 -16.94 25.92
N SER A 313 43.25 -16.76 26.26
CA SER A 313 42.58 -17.34 27.43
C SER A 313 41.07 -17.44 27.20
N GLN A 314 40.41 -18.38 27.88
CA GLN A 314 38.95 -18.56 27.79
C GLN A 314 38.19 -17.30 28.24
N ALA A 315 38.68 -16.62 29.28
CA ALA A 315 38.05 -15.40 29.79
C ALA A 315 37.94 -14.29 28.72
N LYS A 316 38.99 -14.08 27.92
CA LYS A 316 38.95 -13.10 26.81
C LYS A 316 38.07 -13.57 25.65
N VAL A 317 37.98 -14.88 25.41
CA VAL A 317 37.05 -15.44 24.42
C VAL A 317 35.60 -15.17 24.84
N ASP A 318 35.28 -15.35 26.12
CA ASP A 318 33.93 -15.10 26.64
C ASP A 318 33.59 -13.61 26.65
N GLU A 319 34.54 -12.74 27.00
CA GLU A 319 34.37 -11.27 26.93
C GLU A 319 34.12 -10.82 25.48
N ALA A 320 34.91 -11.30 24.52
CA ALA A 320 34.70 -11.01 23.10
C ALA A 320 33.36 -11.56 22.58
N LYS A 321 32.95 -12.75 23.04
CA LYS A 321 31.65 -13.33 22.71
C LYS A 321 30.50 -12.46 23.23
N GLN A 322 30.59 -11.97 24.47
CA GLN A 322 29.57 -11.11 25.04
C GLN A 322 29.51 -9.77 24.33
N TRP A 323 30.66 -9.16 24.02
CA TRP A 323 30.73 -7.91 23.28
C TRP A 323 30.08 -8.00 21.87
N VAL A 324 30.32 -9.10 21.14
CA VAL A 324 29.67 -9.34 19.84
C VAL A 324 28.16 -9.51 20.00
N LYS A 325 27.70 -10.22 21.04
CA LYS A 325 26.27 -10.34 21.34
C LYS A 325 25.65 -8.97 21.64
N ASP A 326 26.30 -8.15 22.45
CA ASP A 326 25.80 -6.83 22.82
C ASP A 326 25.70 -5.91 21.60
N LEU A 327 26.66 -5.98 20.67
CA LEU A 327 26.60 -5.25 19.40
C LEU A 327 25.44 -5.71 18.51
N ILE A 328 25.20 -7.02 18.41
CA ILE A 328 24.09 -7.57 17.62
C ILE A 328 22.75 -7.11 18.22
N LEU A 329 22.60 -7.25 19.54
CA LEU A 329 21.37 -6.85 20.24
C LEU A 329 21.13 -5.34 20.17
N LYS A 330 22.18 -4.52 20.10
CA LYS A 330 22.07 -3.06 19.97
C LYS A 330 21.53 -2.62 18.60
N GLU A 331 21.75 -3.40 17.55
CA GLU A 331 21.27 -3.10 16.19
C GLU A 331 19.91 -3.78 15.89
N GLN A 332 19.42 -4.62 16.82
CA GLN A 332 18.08 -5.18 16.76
C GLN A 332 17.06 -4.23 17.38
N ASP A 333 15.88 -4.20 16.78
CA ASP A 333 14.73 -3.44 17.24
C ASP A 333 13.46 -4.29 17.15
N SER A 334 12.46 -3.88 17.91
CA SER A 334 11.13 -4.50 17.91
C SER A 334 10.07 -3.41 17.85
N SER A 335 9.13 -3.58 16.93
CA SER A 335 7.98 -2.69 16.75
C SER A 335 6.70 -3.48 16.90
N ILE A 336 5.75 -2.91 17.64
CA ILE A 336 4.45 -3.49 17.87
C ILE A 336 3.41 -2.59 17.22
N ILE A 337 2.62 -3.17 16.32
CA ILE A 337 1.43 -2.52 15.75
C ILE A 337 0.21 -3.18 16.37
N THR A 338 -0.58 -2.40 17.09
CA THR A 338 -1.90 -2.80 17.58
C THR A 338 -2.94 -1.99 16.82
N ASP A 339 -3.74 -2.66 15.99
CA ASP A 339 -4.67 -2.04 15.05
C ASP A 339 -5.75 -3.04 14.61
N ASP A 340 -7.02 -2.68 14.77
CA ASP A 340 -8.18 -3.54 14.48
C ASP A 340 -8.32 -3.86 12.98
N ALA A 341 -7.82 -2.97 12.10
CA ALA A 341 -7.81 -3.19 10.66
C ALA A 341 -6.90 -4.37 10.24
N ILE A 342 -6.04 -4.89 11.13
CA ILE A 342 -5.17 -6.06 10.85
C ILE A 342 -6.00 -7.30 10.52
N ILE A 343 -7.17 -7.45 11.16
CA ILE A 343 -8.07 -8.58 10.91
C ILE A 343 -8.57 -8.57 9.46
N ASN A 344 -8.74 -7.37 8.89
CA ASN A 344 -9.25 -7.14 7.54
C ASN A 344 -8.14 -7.12 6.47
N LEU A 345 -6.89 -7.46 6.81
CA LEU A 345 -5.83 -7.63 5.81
C LEU A 345 -6.22 -8.70 4.80
N THR A 346 -6.26 -8.30 3.53
CA THR A 346 -6.61 -9.19 2.41
C THR A 346 -5.50 -10.21 2.16
N THR A 347 -5.80 -11.24 1.37
CA THR A 347 -4.79 -12.21 0.92
C THR A 347 -3.61 -11.52 0.23
N SER A 348 -3.87 -10.47 -0.55
CA SER A 348 -2.84 -9.66 -1.23
C SER A 348 -1.96 -8.90 -0.23
N ASP A 349 -2.57 -8.28 0.79
CA ASP A 349 -1.82 -7.60 1.85
C ASP A 349 -0.92 -8.58 2.62
N ARG A 350 -1.46 -9.76 2.96
CA ARG A 350 -0.71 -10.82 3.66
C ARG A 350 0.43 -11.37 2.80
N GLN A 351 0.22 -11.55 1.51
CA GLN A 351 1.29 -11.92 0.56
C GLN A 351 2.37 -10.84 0.50
N ARG A 352 1.99 -9.56 0.51
CA ARG A 352 2.96 -8.46 0.53
C ARG A 352 3.77 -8.42 1.83
N ILE A 353 3.15 -8.70 2.98
CA ILE A 353 3.86 -8.85 4.26
C ILE A 353 4.82 -10.06 4.20
N SER A 354 4.37 -11.20 3.68
CA SER A 354 5.22 -12.39 3.47
C SER A 354 6.42 -12.10 2.57
N ASN A 355 6.22 -11.33 1.49
CA ASN A 355 7.32 -10.92 0.61
C ASN A 355 8.31 -10.01 1.34
N MET A 356 7.84 -9.11 2.21
CA MET A 356 8.73 -8.30 3.04
C MET A 356 9.54 -9.15 4.03
N ILE A 357 8.94 -10.15 4.68
CA ILE A 357 9.65 -11.12 5.54
C ILE A 357 10.71 -11.91 4.75
N ASN A 358 10.41 -12.28 3.51
CA ASN A 358 11.34 -13.06 2.70
C ASN A 358 12.51 -12.23 2.13
N THR A 359 12.31 -10.92 1.97
CA THR A 359 13.29 -10.02 1.36
C THR A 359 14.06 -9.21 2.39
N MET A 360 13.49 -8.99 3.56
CA MET A 360 14.08 -8.26 4.68
C MET A 360 14.28 -9.25 5.82
N GLY A 361 15.42 -9.19 6.51
CA GLY A 361 15.73 -10.09 7.64
C GLY A 361 14.90 -9.77 8.90
N VAL A 362 13.59 -9.62 8.73
CA VAL A 362 12.62 -9.29 9.76
C VAL A 362 11.75 -10.50 10.03
N ARG A 363 11.31 -10.60 11.26
CA ARG A 363 10.32 -11.55 11.74
C ARG A 363 9.05 -10.77 12.02
N VAL A 364 7.92 -11.24 11.49
CA VAL A 364 6.62 -10.65 11.77
C VAL A 364 5.74 -11.73 12.37
N GLU A 365 5.29 -11.54 13.58
CA GLU A 365 4.36 -12.45 14.25
C GLU A 365 3.02 -11.79 14.46
N GLN A 366 1.95 -12.52 14.16
CA GLN A 366 0.61 -12.14 14.56
C GLN A 366 0.27 -12.83 15.89
N GLU A 367 -0.01 -12.03 16.92
CA GLU A 367 -0.40 -12.55 18.24
C GLU A 367 -1.80 -13.19 18.21
N SER A 368 -2.13 -13.94 19.26
CA SER A 368 -3.39 -14.68 19.37
C SER A 368 -4.65 -13.81 19.30
N SER A 369 -4.52 -12.51 19.59
CA SER A 369 -5.61 -11.53 19.50
C SER A 369 -5.94 -11.09 18.08
N GLN A 370 -5.11 -11.43 17.08
CA GLN A 370 -5.24 -11.09 15.65
C GLN A 370 -5.23 -9.58 15.29
N ASP A 371 -5.32 -8.67 16.24
CA ASP A 371 -5.22 -7.22 16.11
C ASP A 371 -3.80 -6.68 16.37
N LYS A 372 -2.84 -7.57 16.61
CA LYS A 372 -1.48 -7.21 16.99
C LYS A 372 -0.45 -7.92 16.14
N LEU A 373 0.47 -7.13 15.59
CA LEU A 373 1.63 -7.57 14.84
C LEU A 373 2.90 -7.14 15.56
N THR A 374 3.77 -8.10 15.86
CA THR A 374 5.10 -7.88 16.44
C THR A 374 6.12 -8.06 15.32
N ILE A 375 6.95 -7.04 15.11
CA ILE A 375 7.93 -6.96 14.02
C ILE A 375 9.31 -6.83 14.66
N GLU A 376 10.16 -7.83 14.46
CA GLU A 376 11.50 -7.90 15.06
C GLU A 376 12.56 -7.99 13.95
N GLY A 377 13.71 -7.38 14.16
CA GLY A 377 14.80 -7.43 13.18
C GLY A 377 15.75 -6.25 13.33
N ILE A 378 16.50 -5.92 12.28
CA ILE A 378 17.37 -4.74 12.30
C ILE A 378 16.50 -3.48 12.21
N THR A 379 16.81 -2.45 13.01
CA THR A 379 16.03 -1.20 13.15
C THR A 379 15.54 -0.61 11.82
N LYS A 380 16.42 -0.53 10.81
CA LYS A 380 16.08 0.04 9.49
C LYS A 380 14.96 -0.72 8.77
N ASP A 381 14.98 -2.04 8.86
CA ASP A 381 14.02 -2.88 8.15
C ASP A 381 12.71 -3.01 8.94
N VAL A 382 12.80 -3.08 10.27
CA VAL A 382 11.64 -2.98 11.18
C VAL A 382 10.85 -1.71 10.90
N LEU A 383 11.50 -0.55 10.77
CA LEU A 383 10.84 0.73 10.45
C LEU A 383 10.14 0.72 9.08
N LYS A 384 10.77 0.15 8.05
CA LYS A 384 10.18 0.09 6.70
C LYS A 384 8.94 -0.78 6.67
N VAL A 385 9.03 -1.97 7.26
CA VAL A 385 7.94 -2.96 7.32
C VAL A 385 6.79 -2.39 8.12
N THR A 386 7.09 -1.76 9.27
CA THR A 386 6.11 -1.05 10.09
C THR A 386 5.34 -0.02 9.28
N ASN A 387 6.03 0.84 8.53
CA ASN A 387 5.40 1.90 7.73
C ASN A 387 4.54 1.35 6.58
N GLU A 388 4.98 0.29 5.91
CA GLU A 388 4.17 -0.33 4.84
C GLU A 388 2.91 -1.00 5.40
N ILE A 389 3.00 -1.70 6.53
CA ILE A 389 1.83 -2.27 7.20
C ILE A 389 0.87 -1.14 7.64
N GLN A 390 1.38 -0.06 8.24
CA GLN A 390 0.55 1.10 8.61
C GLN A 390 -0.21 1.72 7.43
N LYS A 391 0.41 1.78 6.23
CA LYS A 391 -0.28 2.25 5.01
C LYS A 391 -1.40 1.30 4.58
N MET A 392 -1.19 -0.01 4.67
CA MET A 392 -2.24 -1.00 4.36
C MET A 392 -3.44 -0.82 5.30
N LEU A 393 -3.17 -0.63 6.59
CA LEU A 393 -4.21 -0.41 7.61
C LEU A 393 -4.97 0.90 7.39
N GLN A 394 -4.27 1.98 7.03
CA GLN A 394 -4.91 3.25 6.65
C GLN A 394 -5.82 3.11 5.43
N ARG A 395 -5.41 2.31 4.42
CA ARG A 395 -6.23 2.04 3.23
C ARG A 395 -7.52 1.31 3.62
N ILE A 396 -7.41 0.24 4.42
CA ILE A 396 -8.55 -0.55 4.89
C ILE A 396 -9.57 0.36 5.61
N ARG A 397 -9.11 1.21 6.54
CA ARG A 397 -9.99 2.18 7.23
C ARG A 397 -10.70 3.13 6.26
N SER A 398 -9.98 3.62 5.27
CA SER A 398 -10.53 4.57 4.29
C SER A 398 -11.61 3.91 3.41
N GLU A 399 -11.42 2.64 3.06
CA GLU A 399 -12.39 1.85 2.30
C GLU A 399 -13.65 1.52 3.13
N GLU A 400 -13.47 1.17 4.40
CA GLU A 400 -14.57 0.92 5.34
C GLU A 400 -15.40 2.19 5.54
N GLU A 401 -14.74 3.33 5.77
CA GLU A 401 -15.42 4.62 5.96
C GLU A 401 -16.17 5.07 4.71
N LEU A 402 -15.58 4.87 3.53
CA LEU A 402 -16.23 5.15 2.25
C LEU A 402 -17.47 4.27 2.05
N SER A 403 -17.36 2.98 2.35
CA SER A 403 -18.47 2.02 2.23
C SER A 403 -19.61 2.38 3.18
N ARG A 404 -19.28 2.69 4.44
CA ARG A 404 -20.24 3.14 5.46
C ARG A 404 -20.95 4.43 5.05
N SER A 405 -20.19 5.42 4.58
CA SER A 405 -20.74 6.68 4.07
C SER A 405 -21.66 6.46 2.86
N ALA A 406 -21.32 5.50 2.01
CA ALA A 406 -22.10 5.19 0.83
C ALA A 406 -23.40 4.44 1.11
N GLU A 407 -23.38 3.49 2.04
CA GLU A 407 -24.58 2.83 2.56
C GLU A 407 -25.55 3.85 3.14
N LEU A 408 -25.05 4.76 3.96
CA LEU A 408 -25.83 5.86 4.54
C LEU A 408 -26.45 6.76 3.48
N ALA A 409 -25.66 7.24 2.53
CA ALA A 409 -26.20 8.07 1.45
C ALA A 409 -27.29 7.34 0.65
N SER A 410 -27.15 6.03 0.41
CA SER A 410 -28.14 5.25 -0.34
C SER A 410 -29.54 5.18 0.30
N THR A 411 -29.62 5.48 1.60
CA THR A 411 -30.87 5.46 2.37
C THR A 411 -31.62 6.80 2.32
N VAL A 412 -30.91 7.93 2.15
CA VAL A 412 -31.50 9.27 2.03
C VAL A 412 -31.71 9.71 0.59
N VAL A 413 -30.88 9.23 -0.33
CA VAL A 413 -30.90 9.62 -1.73
C VAL A 413 -30.63 8.42 -2.62
N GLU A 414 -31.29 8.41 -3.77
CA GLU A 414 -31.02 7.46 -4.83
C GLU A 414 -30.86 8.16 -6.16
N TRP A 415 -29.65 8.10 -6.68
CA TRP A 415 -29.34 8.45 -8.04
C TRP A 415 -29.68 7.26 -8.94
N GLN A 416 -30.35 7.55 -10.05
CA GLN A 416 -30.72 6.56 -11.04
C GLN A 416 -30.35 7.02 -12.44
N TYR A 417 -30.09 6.08 -13.33
CA TYR A 417 -29.82 6.33 -14.74
C TYR A 417 -30.78 5.55 -15.65
N GLN A 418 -31.06 6.07 -16.84
CA GLN A 418 -31.93 5.45 -17.84
C GLN A 418 -31.24 5.45 -19.21
N GLN A 419 -31.23 4.29 -19.87
CA GLN A 419 -30.86 4.15 -21.28
C GLN A 419 -32.09 4.48 -22.14
N GLN A 420 -31.92 5.10 -23.31
CA GLN A 420 -33.02 5.61 -24.15
C GLN A 420 -34.20 4.62 -24.27
N GLY A 421 -35.33 4.95 -23.63
CA GLY A 421 -36.56 4.14 -23.65
C GLY A 421 -36.62 2.94 -22.68
N GLY A 422 -35.59 2.71 -21.86
CA GLY A 422 -35.54 1.64 -20.85
C GLY A 422 -36.15 2.02 -19.49
N GLN A 423 -36.07 1.16 -18.48
CA GLN A 423 -36.40 1.55 -17.10
C GLN A 423 -35.21 2.21 -16.39
N TYR A 424 -35.50 3.05 -15.39
CA TYR A 424 -34.46 3.61 -14.52
C TYR A 424 -33.82 2.51 -13.67
N GLN A 425 -32.49 2.55 -13.58
CA GLN A 425 -31.68 1.66 -12.75
C GLN A 425 -30.92 2.49 -11.71
N SER A 426 -30.82 1.99 -10.48
CA SER A 426 -30.04 2.64 -9.43
C SER A 426 -28.54 2.49 -9.69
N PHE A 427 -27.78 3.53 -9.35
CA PHE A 427 -26.33 3.41 -9.24
C PHE A 427 -25.95 2.47 -8.08
N ASP A 428 -24.77 1.84 -8.14
CA ASP A 428 -24.21 1.19 -6.95
C ASP A 428 -23.94 2.20 -5.83
N LEU A 429 -23.78 1.69 -4.61
CA LEU A 429 -23.64 2.50 -3.39
C LEU A 429 -22.55 3.57 -3.53
N ILE A 430 -21.37 3.20 -4.05
CA ILE A 430 -20.21 4.09 -4.14
C ILE A 430 -20.45 5.19 -5.16
N HIS A 431 -20.99 4.87 -6.34
CA HIS A 431 -21.31 5.89 -7.34
C HIS A 431 -22.47 6.78 -6.89
N ASN A 432 -23.48 6.22 -6.22
CA ASN A 432 -24.56 6.99 -5.60
C ASN A 432 -24.02 8.03 -4.61
N PHE A 433 -23.13 7.61 -3.70
CA PHE A 433 -22.47 8.49 -2.74
C PHE A 433 -21.64 9.59 -3.40
N ARG A 434 -20.82 9.23 -4.40
CA ARG A 434 -19.98 10.20 -5.12
C ARG A 434 -20.81 11.24 -5.86
N LEU A 435 -21.92 10.83 -6.47
CA LEU A 435 -22.85 11.75 -7.13
C LEU A 435 -23.50 12.69 -6.13
N GLU A 436 -23.92 12.17 -4.97
CA GLU A 436 -24.49 13.02 -3.93
C GLU A 436 -23.48 14.01 -3.35
N GLN A 437 -22.29 13.55 -2.97
CA GLN A 437 -21.24 14.43 -2.44
C GLN A 437 -20.88 15.55 -3.44
N ALA A 438 -20.80 15.22 -4.73
CA ALA A 438 -20.52 16.19 -5.76
C ALA A 438 -21.67 17.17 -5.99
N ASN A 439 -22.91 16.71 -5.85
CA ASN A 439 -24.10 17.54 -5.90
C ASN A 439 -24.15 18.52 -4.72
N GLU A 440 -23.90 18.03 -3.50
CA GLU A 440 -23.80 18.84 -2.28
C GLU A 440 -22.70 19.89 -2.37
N THR A 441 -21.55 19.53 -2.94
CA THR A 441 -20.41 20.44 -3.15
C THR A 441 -20.51 21.30 -4.42
N LYS A 442 -21.66 21.28 -5.10
CA LYS A 442 -21.96 22.09 -6.30
C LYS A 442 -20.94 21.89 -7.43
N LYS A 443 -20.36 20.69 -7.55
CA LYS A 443 -19.49 20.34 -8.69
C LYS A 443 -20.32 20.28 -9.96
N GLN A 444 -19.75 20.78 -11.06
CA GLN A 444 -20.43 20.76 -12.36
C GLN A 444 -20.49 19.34 -12.96
N HIS A 445 -19.46 18.53 -12.71
CA HIS A 445 -19.32 17.23 -13.34
C HIS A 445 -18.76 16.16 -12.39
N VAL A 446 -19.20 14.93 -12.58
CA VAL A 446 -18.69 13.72 -11.93
C VAL A 446 -18.51 12.63 -12.96
N GLU A 447 -17.40 11.92 -12.88
CA GLU A 447 -17.18 10.73 -13.70
C GLU A 447 -17.66 9.49 -12.97
N VAL A 448 -18.53 8.72 -13.61
CA VAL A 448 -19.06 7.46 -13.10
C VAL A 448 -18.84 6.36 -14.13
N THR A 449 -18.69 5.12 -13.67
CA THR A 449 -18.65 3.97 -14.57
C THR A 449 -19.97 3.23 -14.54
N ILE A 450 -20.61 3.05 -15.69
CA ILE A 450 -21.84 2.27 -15.85
C ILE A 450 -21.53 1.15 -16.84
N GLN A 451 -21.69 -0.12 -16.42
CA GLN A 451 -21.44 -1.30 -17.27
C GLN A 451 -20.04 -1.28 -17.95
N GLY A 452 -19.01 -0.84 -17.22
CA GLY A 452 -17.64 -0.76 -17.72
C GLY A 452 -17.33 0.42 -18.65
N ARG A 453 -18.32 1.29 -18.93
CA ARG A 453 -18.13 2.53 -19.71
C ARG A 453 -18.12 3.74 -18.80
N MET A 454 -17.24 4.70 -19.09
CA MET A 454 -17.15 5.95 -18.34
C MET A 454 -18.15 6.96 -18.90
N TYR A 455 -18.92 7.56 -18.00
CA TYR A 455 -19.85 8.64 -18.30
C TYR A 455 -19.50 9.86 -17.46
N LYS A 456 -19.54 11.03 -18.08
CA LYS A 456 -19.45 12.32 -17.39
C LYS A 456 -20.86 12.79 -17.08
N VAL A 457 -21.25 12.69 -15.81
CA VAL A 457 -22.53 13.18 -15.29
C VAL A 457 -22.47 14.69 -15.13
N THR A 458 -23.43 15.40 -15.71
CA THR A 458 -23.66 16.82 -15.42
C THR A 458 -24.64 16.93 -14.26
N LEU A 459 -24.25 17.61 -13.19
CA LEU A 459 -25.09 17.77 -11.99
C LEU A 459 -25.91 19.07 -12.05
N PRO A 460 -27.07 19.15 -11.39
CA PRO A 460 -27.68 18.14 -10.50
C PRO A 460 -28.57 17.10 -11.19
N ASN A 461 -28.98 17.31 -12.45
CA ASN A 461 -30.07 16.54 -13.06
C ASN A 461 -29.69 15.79 -14.36
N GLY A 462 -28.41 15.63 -14.66
CA GLY A 462 -27.96 15.01 -15.91
C GLY A 462 -28.01 15.94 -17.13
N PRO A 463 -27.64 15.42 -18.32
CA PRO A 463 -27.38 14.01 -18.62
C PRO A 463 -25.96 13.51 -18.28
N ALA A 464 -25.78 12.19 -18.35
CA ALA A 464 -24.48 11.50 -18.40
C ALA A 464 -24.03 11.30 -19.84
N THR A 465 -22.90 11.86 -20.24
CA THR A 465 -22.38 11.71 -21.61
C THR A 465 -21.06 10.95 -21.63
N ASP A 466 -20.92 9.97 -22.53
CA ASP A 466 -19.63 9.32 -22.80
C ASP A 466 -18.83 10.04 -23.90
N ASN A 467 -17.60 9.60 -24.12
CA ASN A 467 -16.69 10.16 -25.13
C ASN A 467 -17.10 9.81 -26.58
N HIS A 468 -18.23 9.13 -26.79
CA HIS A 468 -18.76 8.75 -28.10
C HIS A 468 -20.10 9.45 -28.39
N GLY A 469 -20.51 10.37 -27.51
CA GLY A 469 -21.75 11.14 -27.65
C GLY A 469 -23.01 10.39 -27.21
N ASN A 470 -22.89 9.21 -26.59
CA ASN A 470 -24.03 8.54 -26.00
C ASN A 470 -24.43 9.25 -24.71
N SER A 471 -25.73 9.51 -24.56
CA SER A 471 -26.29 10.23 -23.42
C SER A 471 -27.24 9.33 -22.64
N LEU A 472 -27.08 9.30 -21.32
CA LEU A 472 -27.99 8.67 -20.37
C LEU A 472 -28.72 9.74 -19.57
N ASP A 473 -30.02 9.54 -19.38
CA ASP A 473 -30.78 10.39 -18.47
C ASP A 473 -30.45 10.00 -17.04
N ILE A 474 -30.22 10.98 -16.19
CA ILE A 474 -29.94 10.78 -14.76
C ILE A 474 -30.98 11.53 -13.96
N ARG A 475 -31.42 10.94 -12.86
CA ARG A 475 -32.28 11.61 -11.90
C ARG A 475 -31.80 11.37 -10.48
N ARG A 476 -31.97 12.38 -9.63
CA ARG A 476 -31.86 12.27 -8.19
C ARG A 476 -33.24 12.04 -7.60
N ILE A 477 -33.41 10.99 -6.81
CA ILE A 477 -34.60 10.75 -6.01
C ILE A 477 -34.24 11.02 -4.56
N ASP A 478 -34.96 11.94 -3.95
CA ASP A 478 -34.88 12.19 -2.52
C ASP A 478 -35.73 11.14 -1.79
N LYS A 479 -35.10 10.14 -1.17
CA LYS A 479 -35.79 9.13 -0.35
C LYS A 479 -36.22 9.73 1.00
N ALA A 480 -35.52 10.76 1.47
CA ALA A 480 -35.83 11.49 2.70
C ALA A 480 -36.96 12.52 2.54
N ALA A 481 -37.51 12.73 1.34
CA ALA A 481 -38.71 13.56 1.15
C ALA A 481 -39.93 13.05 1.95
N HIS A 482 -39.86 11.86 2.55
CA HIS A 482 -40.86 11.33 3.46
C HIS A 482 -40.54 11.40 4.96
N ASP A 483 -39.38 11.91 5.40
CA ASP A 483 -39.11 12.15 6.84
C ASP A 483 -38.40 13.48 7.09
N SER A 484 -39.17 14.45 7.59
CA SER A 484 -38.76 15.84 7.81
C SER A 484 -37.65 15.99 8.87
N LEU A 485 -36.65 16.84 8.60
CA LEU A 485 -35.77 17.39 9.64
C LEU A 485 -36.60 17.91 10.83
N PRO A 486 -36.05 17.91 12.06
CA PRO A 486 -36.83 18.29 13.22
C PRO A 486 -37.38 19.72 13.08
N GLN A 487 -38.69 19.89 13.27
CA GLN A 487 -39.37 21.17 13.04
C GLN A 487 -38.88 22.31 13.94
N TYR A 488 -38.25 21.97 15.06
CA TYR A 488 -37.69 22.93 16.01
C TYR A 488 -36.30 23.46 15.62
N TRP A 489 -35.71 22.94 14.53
CA TRP A 489 -34.42 23.43 14.04
C TRP A 489 -34.55 24.82 13.41
N ASP A 490 -33.53 25.65 13.65
CA ASP A 490 -33.37 26.94 12.97
C ASP A 490 -33.08 26.75 11.48
N THR A 491 -33.47 27.74 10.68
CA THR A 491 -33.14 27.77 9.25
C THR A 491 -31.63 27.85 9.05
N MET A 492 -31.06 26.82 8.42
CA MET A 492 -29.65 26.77 8.04
C MET A 492 -29.37 27.66 6.81
N PRO A 493 -28.27 28.43 6.78
CA PRO A 493 -27.86 29.18 5.57
C PRO A 493 -27.40 28.24 4.43
N ASP A 494 -27.66 28.62 3.17
CA ASP A 494 -27.50 27.81 1.93
C ASP A 494 -26.08 27.26 1.61
N ASN A 495 -25.09 27.45 2.48
CA ASN A 495 -23.70 27.02 2.31
C ASN A 495 -23.08 26.38 3.56
N TYR A 496 -23.84 26.15 4.63
CA TYR A 496 -23.35 25.49 5.85
C TYR A 496 -23.86 24.05 5.92
N LEU A 497 -22.94 23.09 5.99
CA LEU A 497 -23.25 21.66 6.17
C LEU A 497 -23.54 21.30 7.63
N CYS A 498 -23.00 22.10 8.55
CA CYS A 498 -23.22 22.01 9.99
C CYS A 498 -23.09 23.40 10.60
N GLN A 499 -23.90 23.69 11.62
CA GLN A 499 -23.81 24.93 12.39
C GLN A 499 -24.29 24.70 13.83
N SER A 500 -23.67 25.41 14.78
CA SER A 500 -24.15 25.50 16.16
C SER A 500 -25.05 26.72 16.34
N PHE A 501 -26.14 26.55 17.08
CA PHE A 501 -27.10 27.61 17.39
C PHE A 501 -27.20 27.76 18.91
N PRO A 502 -26.84 28.93 19.47
CA PRO A 502 -27.01 29.20 20.89
C PRO A 502 -28.48 29.11 21.31
N ILE A 503 -28.77 28.25 22.29
CA ILE A 503 -30.12 28.12 22.84
C ILE A 503 -30.30 29.15 23.96
N GLN A 504 -31.38 29.93 23.87
CA GLN A 504 -31.64 31.01 24.81
C GLN A 504 -32.05 30.46 26.20
N PRO A 505 -31.47 30.97 27.30
CA PRO A 505 -31.88 30.60 28.65
C PRO A 505 -33.38 30.84 28.91
N GLY A 506 -34.01 29.92 29.64
CA GLY A 506 -35.44 29.97 29.98
C GLY A 506 -36.39 29.47 28.89
N THR A 507 -35.85 28.93 27.79
CA THR A 507 -36.64 28.13 26.84
C THR A 507 -36.78 26.70 27.34
N SER A 508 -37.85 26.00 26.94
CA SER A 508 -38.08 24.60 27.35
C SER A 508 -36.93 23.67 26.95
N GLU A 509 -36.35 23.90 25.77
CA GLU A 509 -35.20 23.15 25.26
C GLU A 509 -33.94 23.40 26.12
N HIS A 510 -33.66 24.66 26.46
CA HIS A 510 -32.55 25.00 27.35
C HIS A 510 -32.71 24.35 28.71
N ASP A 511 -33.89 24.48 29.32
CA ASP A 511 -34.14 24.02 30.69
C ASP A 511 -34.15 22.49 30.78
N GLU A 512 -34.54 21.78 29.70
CA GLU A 512 -34.40 20.33 29.60
C GLU A 512 -32.93 19.90 29.60
N VAL A 513 -32.11 20.47 28.69
CA VAL A 513 -30.69 20.13 28.58
C VAL A 513 -29.93 20.50 29.85
N LEU A 514 -30.22 21.68 30.41
CA LEU A 514 -29.66 22.13 31.68
C LEU A 514 -30.05 21.20 32.84
N GLY A 515 -31.32 20.80 32.91
CA GLY A 515 -31.81 19.88 33.94
C GLY A 515 -31.14 18.50 33.89
N LEU A 516 -30.95 17.95 32.68
CA LEU A 516 -30.21 16.70 32.49
C LEU A 516 -28.75 16.81 32.97
N PHE A 517 -28.08 17.92 32.67
CA PHE A 517 -26.72 18.17 33.13
C PHE A 517 -26.65 18.32 34.66
N GLN A 518 -27.52 19.18 35.24
CA GLN A 518 -27.53 19.51 36.66
C GLN A 518 -28.01 18.36 37.56
N ALA A 519 -28.66 17.34 36.99
CA ALA A 519 -29.06 16.14 37.73
C ALA A 519 -27.88 15.45 38.41
N THR A 520 -26.67 15.55 37.84
CA THR A 520 -25.46 14.89 38.35
C THR A 520 -24.24 15.79 38.41
N CYS A 521 -24.21 16.92 37.68
CA CYS A 521 -23.07 17.84 37.65
C CYS A 521 -23.41 19.19 38.27
N GLN A 522 -22.60 19.66 39.23
CA GLN A 522 -22.83 20.92 39.95
C GLN A 522 -22.10 22.13 39.35
N ASN A 523 -21.37 21.93 38.25
CA ASN A 523 -20.65 22.99 37.56
C ASN A 523 -21.58 24.05 36.96
N SER A 524 -21.04 25.26 36.76
CA SER A 524 -21.82 26.37 36.22
C SER A 524 -21.84 26.34 34.70
N VAL A 525 -23.01 26.14 34.09
CA VAL A 525 -23.18 26.20 32.63
C VAL A 525 -23.10 27.64 32.15
N LEU A 526 -22.23 27.89 31.18
CA LEU A 526 -22.03 29.20 30.54
C LEU A 526 -22.91 29.38 29.31
N LYS A 527 -23.01 28.33 28.48
CA LYS A 527 -23.86 28.30 27.28
C LYS A 527 -24.20 26.87 26.86
N ILE A 528 -25.32 26.74 26.17
CA ILE A 528 -25.77 25.52 25.50
C ILE A 528 -26.00 25.87 24.03
N GLU A 529 -25.41 25.09 23.13
CA GLU A 529 -25.58 25.26 21.69
C GLU A 529 -26.16 23.99 21.08
N ARG A 530 -27.25 24.10 20.31
CA ARG A 530 -27.77 23.00 19.50
C ARG A 530 -26.93 22.87 18.25
N ILE A 531 -26.48 21.66 17.97
CA ILE A 531 -25.78 21.35 16.72
C ILE A 531 -26.80 20.91 15.70
N GLN A 532 -26.78 21.53 14.52
CA GLN A 532 -27.62 21.18 13.39
C GLN A 532 -26.75 20.67 12.25
N ASN A 533 -26.67 19.35 12.13
CA ASN A 533 -26.00 18.66 11.03
C ASN A 533 -27.03 17.74 10.35
N PRO A 534 -27.66 18.18 9.24
CA PRO A 534 -28.70 17.41 8.56
C PRO A 534 -28.25 16.01 8.14
N SER A 535 -26.99 15.86 7.72
CA SER A 535 -26.47 14.56 7.25
C SER A 535 -26.31 13.58 8.40
N LEU A 536 -25.68 13.99 9.52
CA LEU A 536 -25.56 13.14 10.71
C LEU A 536 -26.92 12.79 11.31
N TRP A 537 -27.87 13.73 11.32
CA TRP A 537 -29.20 13.48 11.84
C TRP A 537 -29.94 12.42 11.02
N ARG A 538 -29.94 12.54 9.69
CA ARG A 538 -30.58 11.55 8.82
C ARG A 538 -29.96 10.16 9.00
N ASN A 539 -28.63 10.08 9.08
CA ASN A 539 -27.93 8.83 9.32
C ASN A 539 -28.37 8.15 10.62
N LEU A 540 -28.51 8.93 11.70
CA LEU A 540 -29.03 8.43 12.96
C LEU A 540 -30.48 7.91 12.80
N GLN A 541 -31.36 8.67 12.14
CA GLN A 541 -32.76 8.27 11.97
C GLN A 541 -32.92 6.97 11.15
N ILE A 542 -32.14 6.83 10.07
CA ILE A 542 -32.12 5.59 9.28
C ILE A 542 -31.63 4.42 10.12
N LYS A 543 -30.53 4.59 10.85
CA LYS A 543 -29.99 3.52 11.70
C LYS A 543 -30.96 3.15 12.81
N LYS A 544 -31.70 4.14 13.33
CA LYS A 544 -32.78 3.92 14.30
C LYS A 544 -33.92 3.10 13.71
N GLN A 545 -34.41 3.42 12.51
CA GLN A 545 -35.46 2.65 11.84
C GLN A 545 -35.05 1.19 11.58
N GLU A 546 -33.80 0.98 11.15
CA GLU A 546 -33.20 -0.35 10.99
C GLU A 546 -33.16 -1.09 12.34
N MET A 547 -32.69 -0.43 13.40
CA MET A 547 -32.57 -1.00 14.75
C MET A 547 -33.93 -1.31 15.37
N ASP A 548 -34.91 -0.43 15.20
CA ASP A 548 -36.30 -0.62 15.64
C ASP A 548 -36.92 -1.86 15.00
N SER A 549 -36.70 -2.03 13.70
CA SER A 549 -37.14 -3.21 12.96
C SER A 549 -36.41 -4.48 13.39
N LYS A 550 -35.08 -4.38 13.58
CA LYS A 550 -34.22 -5.51 13.97
C LYS A 550 -34.49 -6.02 15.39
N ASN A 551 -34.76 -5.11 16.32
CA ASN A 551 -34.96 -5.43 17.74
C ASN A 551 -36.44 -5.61 18.10
N CYS A 552 -37.36 -5.33 17.16
CA CYS A 552 -38.80 -5.45 17.35
C CYS A 552 -39.35 -4.57 18.49
N HIS A 553 -38.69 -3.44 18.78
CA HIS A 553 -39.13 -2.42 19.74
C HIS A 553 -38.52 -1.06 19.41
N GLN A 554 -39.05 0.02 19.99
CA GLN A 554 -38.60 1.40 19.70
C GLN A 554 -37.70 2.00 20.81
N ASN A 555 -37.44 1.26 21.88
CA ASN A 555 -36.59 1.73 23.00
C ASN A 555 -35.09 1.52 22.71
N ASN A 556 -34.62 2.04 21.58
CA ASN A 556 -33.25 1.84 21.10
C ASN A 556 -32.33 3.05 21.31
N GLU A 557 -32.89 4.20 21.72
CA GLU A 557 -32.17 5.48 21.78
C GLU A 557 -32.11 6.02 23.21
N LYS A 558 -30.94 6.54 23.62
CA LYS A 558 -30.72 7.20 24.90
C LYS A 558 -30.08 8.58 24.71
N ARG A 559 -30.31 9.45 25.69
CA ARG A 559 -29.66 10.76 25.83
C ARG A 559 -28.47 10.59 26.77
N LEU A 560 -27.25 10.70 26.26
CA LEU A 560 -26.02 10.40 27.01
C LEU A 560 -24.98 11.49 26.84
N PHE A 561 -24.02 11.56 27.77
CA PHE A 561 -23.00 12.59 27.84
C PHE A 561 -21.65 12.13 27.28
N HIS A 562 -20.92 13.06 26.66
CA HIS A 562 -19.56 12.82 26.18
C HIS A 562 -18.68 14.05 26.41
N GLY A 563 -17.76 13.95 27.37
CA GLY A 563 -16.74 14.98 27.61
C GLY A 563 -15.74 15.04 26.45
N THR A 564 -15.31 16.24 26.06
CA THR A 564 -14.38 16.42 24.94
C THR A 564 -13.37 17.54 25.18
N CYS A 565 -12.32 17.61 24.35
CA CYS A 565 -11.38 18.73 24.35
C CYS A 565 -11.72 19.77 23.26
N PRO A 566 -11.40 21.05 23.46
CA PRO A 566 -11.72 22.12 22.51
C PRO A 566 -11.19 21.89 21.09
N LEU A 567 -10.07 21.19 20.94
CA LEU A 567 -9.38 20.98 19.66
C LEU A 567 -10.16 20.10 18.68
N ILE A 568 -11.11 19.28 19.15
CA ILE A 568 -11.83 18.32 18.29
C ILE A 568 -13.31 18.64 18.11
N ILE A 569 -13.81 19.73 18.72
CA ILE A 569 -15.22 20.14 18.65
C ILE A 569 -15.66 20.35 17.21
N ASP A 570 -14.90 21.11 16.41
CA ASP A 570 -15.23 21.36 15.01
C ASP A 570 -15.27 20.07 14.18
N THR A 571 -14.39 19.11 14.52
CA THR A 571 -14.36 17.80 13.87
C THR A 571 -15.58 16.97 14.23
N ILE A 572 -15.97 16.93 15.52
CA ILE A 572 -17.16 16.20 15.98
C ILE A 572 -18.44 16.83 15.41
N ASN A 573 -18.54 18.15 15.38
CA ASN A 573 -19.69 18.85 14.81
C ASN A 573 -19.86 18.53 13.32
N ALA A 574 -18.76 18.58 12.54
CA ALA A 574 -18.80 18.35 11.11
C ALA A 574 -19.00 16.88 10.73
N ASN A 575 -18.29 15.97 11.42
CA ASN A 575 -18.13 14.58 10.98
C ASN A 575 -18.70 13.53 11.94
N GLY A 576 -19.17 13.94 13.12
CA GLY A 576 -19.66 13.03 14.16
C GLY A 576 -18.54 12.42 14.99
N PHE A 577 -18.90 11.39 15.76
CA PHE A 577 -17.94 10.64 16.57
C PHE A 577 -17.18 9.64 15.70
N ASN A 578 -15.91 9.40 16.02
CA ASN A 578 -15.09 8.44 15.31
C ASN A 578 -14.31 7.58 16.31
N ARG A 579 -14.63 6.28 16.33
CA ARG A 579 -14.04 5.30 17.25
C ARG A 579 -12.52 5.14 17.11
N SER A 580 -11.93 5.52 15.97
CA SER A 580 -10.47 5.47 15.76
C SER A 580 -9.72 6.45 16.66
N TYR A 581 -10.42 7.41 17.29
CA TYR A 581 -9.87 8.30 18.32
C TYR A 581 -10.15 7.81 19.75
N ALA A 582 -10.84 6.67 19.92
CA ALA A 582 -11.06 6.04 21.22
C ALA A 582 -9.72 5.53 21.82
N GLY A 583 -9.63 5.50 23.15
CA GLY A 583 -8.48 4.91 23.86
C GLY A 583 -7.54 5.90 24.55
N LYS A 584 -7.75 7.22 24.45
CA LYS A 584 -6.96 8.19 25.23
C LYS A 584 -7.09 8.02 26.76
N ASN A 585 -8.23 7.49 27.23
CA ASN A 585 -8.58 7.41 28.65
C ASN A 585 -8.94 5.97 29.10
N ALA A 586 -8.27 4.96 28.52
CA ALA A 586 -8.50 3.51 28.70
C ALA A 586 -9.83 2.98 28.11
N ALA A 587 -9.73 1.92 27.29
CA ALA A 587 -10.87 1.28 26.60
C ALA A 587 -11.29 -0.02 27.30
N VAL A 588 -11.72 0.09 28.57
CA VAL A 588 -11.95 -1.05 29.48
C VAL A 588 -13.08 -1.98 28.99
N TYR A 589 -14.11 -1.44 28.34
CA TYR A 589 -15.31 -2.18 27.93
C TYR A 589 -15.41 -2.34 26.40
N GLY A 590 -14.33 -2.03 25.67
CA GLY A 590 -14.25 -2.17 24.22
C GLY A 590 -13.71 -0.92 23.52
N ASN A 591 -13.20 -1.11 22.31
CA ASN A 591 -12.62 -0.10 21.42
C ASN A 591 -13.71 0.62 20.61
N GLY A 592 -14.62 1.28 21.32
CA GLY A 592 -15.70 2.08 20.75
C GLY A 592 -15.75 3.50 21.30
N THR A 593 -16.77 4.27 20.92
CA THR A 593 -17.01 5.61 21.50
C THR A 593 -17.81 5.47 22.78
N TYR A 594 -17.32 6.06 23.86
CA TYR A 594 -17.90 5.99 25.20
C TYR A 594 -18.87 7.15 25.46
N PHE A 595 -20.02 6.82 26.04
CA PHE A 595 -21.04 7.78 26.43
C PHE A 595 -21.51 7.49 27.86
N ALA A 596 -21.42 8.48 28.74
CA ALA A 596 -21.80 8.35 30.13
C ALA A 596 -23.30 8.62 30.33
N VAL A 597 -23.93 7.90 31.26
CA VAL A 597 -25.29 8.18 31.70
C VAL A 597 -25.33 9.44 32.56
N GLU A 598 -24.30 9.65 33.39
CA GLU A 598 -24.18 10.82 34.26
C GLU A 598 -23.25 11.88 33.66
N ALA A 599 -23.66 13.15 33.75
CA ALA A 599 -22.85 14.29 33.33
C ALA A 599 -21.60 14.45 34.22
N SER A 600 -21.70 14.13 35.51
CA SER A 600 -20.59 14.14 36.48
C SER A 600 -19.35 13.39 35.95
N TYR A 601 -19.56 12.20 35.37
CA TYR A 601 -18.49 11.38 34.82
C TYR A 601 -17.81 12.06 33.64
N SER A 602 -18.61 12.54 32.68
CA SER A 602 -18.09 13.28 31.52
C SER A 602 -17.47 14.62 31.90
N ALA A 603 -17.83 15.17 33.06
CA ALA A 603 -17.32 16.43 33.59
C ALA A 603 -15.93 16.29 34.23
N ASP A 604 -15.33 15.11 34.35
CA ASP A 604 -13.96 14.98 34.83
C ASP A 604 -12.96 15.64 33.84
N ASP A 605 -11.89 16.26 34.36
CA ASP A 605 -10.84 16.92 33.56
C ASP A 605 -10.17 15.97 32.56
N THR A 606 -10.21 14.66 32.83
CA THR A 606 -9.72 13.61 31.95
C THR A 606 -10.50 13.56 30.62
N TYR A 607 -11.81 13.80 30.66
CA TYR A 607 -12.69 13.71 29.49
C TYR A 607 -13.01 15.08 28.90
N SER A 608 -13.41 16.03 29.73
CA SER A 608 -13.75 17.39 29.33
C SER A 608 -12.61 18.36 29.67
N VAL A 609 -11.50 18.25 28.94
CA VAL A 609 -10.26 19.01 29.23
C VAL A 609 -10.53 20.52 29.25
N PRO A 610 -10.20 21.24 30.36
CA PRO A 610 -10.40 22.68 30.45
C PRO A 610 -9.50 23.42 29.46
N ASP A 611 -10.05 24.46 28.84
CA ASP A 611 -9.32 25.33 27.92
C ASP A 611 -8.46 26.38 28.66
N SER A 612 -7.83 27.27 27.91
CA SER A 612 -6.99 28.35 28.48
C SER A 612 -7.72 29.32 29.42
N GLN A 613 -9.05 29.36 29.36
CA GLN A 613 -9.93 30.17 30.22
C GLN A 613 -10.56 29.32 31.35
N GLY A 614 -10.20 28.04 31.46
CA GLY A 614 -10.78 27.10 32.41
C GLY A 614 -12.15 26.55 31.98
N GLN A 615 -12.61 26.82 30.75
CA GLN A 615 -13.91 26.35 30.27
C GLN A 615 -13.82 24.92 29.76
N LYS A 616 -14.81 24.12 30.14
CA LYS A 616 -14.94 22.70 29.83
C LYS A 616 -16.11 22.47 28.89
N HIS A 617 -16.00 21.41 28.09
CA HIS A 617 -16.87 21.17 26.96
C HIS A 617 -17.37 19.72 26.99
N MET A 618 -18.68 19.55 26.86
CA MET A 618 -19.33 18.25 26.88
C MET A 618 -20.51 18.23 25.92
N TYR A 619 -20.69 17.12 25.20
CA TYR A 619 -21.88 16.90 24.41
C TYR A 619 -22.98 16.20 25.20
N LEU A 620 -24.22 16.58 24.93
CA LEU A 620 -25.39 15.73 25.14
C LEU A 620 -25.80 15.15 23.78
N CYS A 621 -25.81 13.83 23.68
CA CYS A 621 -25.93 13.08 22.43
C CYS A 621 -27.22 12.28 22.37
N HIS A 622 -27.75 12.08 21.15
CA HIS A 622 -28.68 10.98 20.88
C HIS A 622 -27.86 9.75 20.50
N VAL A 623 -27.97 8.67 21.27
CA VAL A 623 -27.16 7.45 21.09
C VAL A 623 -28.06 6.23 20.94
N LEU A 624 -27.90 5.49 19.85
CA LEU A 624 -28.60 4.25 19.56
C LEU A 624 -27.93 3.07 20.29
N THR A 625 -28.29 2.90 21.56
CA THR A 625 -27.78 1.82 22.42
C THR A 625 -28.37 0.46 22.10
N GLY A 626 -29.60 0.43 21.55
CA GLY A 626 -30.30 -0.80 21.18
C GLY A 626 -30.35 -1.85 22.28
N ASP A 627 -30.25 -3.12 21.89
CA ASP A 627 -29.98 -4.22 22.81
C ASP A 627 -28.50 -4.24 23.16
N PHE A 628 -28.18 -4.25 24.45
CA PHE A 628 -26.80 -4.17 24.93
C PHE A 628 -26.44 -5.31 25.88
N THR A 629 -25.14 -5.51 26.09
CA THR A 629 -24.58 -6.52 27.00
C THR A 629 -23.30 -6.00 27.65
N GLU A 630 -22.74 -6.76 28.60
CA GLU A 630 -21.48 -6.41 29.25
C GLU A 630 -20.34 -6.34 28.23
N GLY A 631 -19.59 -5.24 28.28
CA GLY A 631 -18.41 -5.01 27.46
C GLY A 631 -17.17 -5.63 28.06
N GLN A 632 -16.17 -5.89 27.23
CA GLN A 632 -14.87 -6.38 27.66
C GLN A 632 -13.78 -5.63 26.90
N GLN A 633 -12.61 -5.59 27.52
CA GLN A 633 -11.43 -5.01 26.91
C GLN A 633 -11.15 -5.66 25.54
N ASP A 634 -10.61 -4.87 24.61
CA ASP A 634 -10.22 -5.29 23.25
C ASP A 634 -11.39 -5.71 22.32
N MET A 635 -12.65 -5.58 22.74
CA MET A 635 -13.79 -5.73 21.83
C MET A 635 -13.74 -4.65 20.75
N ILE A 636 -13.87 -5.03 19.48
CA ILE A 636 -13.95 -4.10 18.33
C ILE A 636 -15.36 -4.02 17.73
N ALA A 637 -16.25 -4.90 18.17
CA ALA A 637 -17.67 -4.92 17.86
C ALA A 637 -18.43 -5.55 19.03
N PRO A 638 -19.75 -5.28 19.19
CA PRO A 638 -20.55 -5.99 20.19
C PRO A 638 -20.57 -7.49 19.92
N PRO A 639 -20.67 -8.33 20.96
CA PRO A 639 -20.71 -9.78 20.78
C PRO A 639 -22.02 -10.25 20.13
N ALA A 640 -22.03 -11.50 19.64
CA ALA A 640 -23.24 -12.13 19.14
C ALA A 640 -24.26 -12.40 20.25
N LYS A 641 -25.56 -12.18 19.98
CA LYS A 641 -26.65 -12.45 20.95
C LYS A 641 -26.74 -13.91 21.36
N SER A 642 -26.32 -14.83 20.50
CA SER A 642 -26.24 -16.26 20.79
C SER A 642 -25.16 -16.93 19.95
N LYS A 643 -24.70 -18.12 20.36
CA LYS A 643 -23.74 -18.95 19.60
C LYS A 643 -24.29 -19.46 18.26
N SER A 644 -25.60 -19.39 18.06
CA SER A 644 -26.32 -19.90 16.88
C SER A 644 -26.70 -18.84 15.87
N THR A 645 -26.49 -17.55 16.17
CA THR A 645 -26.92 -16.43 15.33
C THR A 645 -25.74 -15.54 14.97
N THR A 646 -25.76 -14.97 13.77
CA THR A 646 -24.82 -13.90 13.36
C THR A 646 -25.26 -12.52 13.83
N GLN A 647 -26.44 -12.41 14.45
CA GLN A 647 -26.96 -11.16 15.00
C GLN A 647 -26.17 -10.74 16.24
N LEU A 648 -25.57 -9.55 16.16
CA LEU A 648 -24.84 -8.91 17.25
C LEU A 648 -25.78 -8.12 18.16
N TYR A 649 -25.33 -7.86 19.39
CA TYR A 649 -25.84 -6.75 20.18
C TYR A 649 -25.56 -5.42 19.47
N ASP A 650 -26.24 -4.36 19.88
CA ASP A 650 -26.12 -3.02 19.30
C ASP A 650 -25.04 -2.17 19.96
N SER A 651 -24.85 -2.35 21.27
CA SER A 651 -23.81 -1.70 22.05
C SER A 651 -23.38 -2.57 23.22
N VAL A 652 -22.37 -2.12 23.96
CA VAL A 652 -21.98 -2.74 25.24
C VAL A 652 -21.97 -1.72 26.37
N THR A 653 -21.96 -2.20 27.60
CA THR A 653 -22.01 -1.38 28.82
C THR A 653 -21.09 -1.95 29.90
N ASP A 654 -20.85 -1.17 30.95
CA ASP A 654 -20.09 -1.58 32.13
C ASP A 654 -20.85 -2.59 33.01
N ASP A 655 -22.15 -2.38 33.22
CA ASP A 655 -23.02 -3.29 33.96
C ASP A 655 -24.41 -3.36 33.28
N PRO A 656 -24.79 -4.50 32.68
CA PRO A 656 -26.09 -4.64 32.03
C PRO A 656 -27.31 -4.43 32.94
N THR A 657 -27.14 -4.59 34.25
CA THR A 657 -28.22 -4.44 35.23
C THR A 657 -28.40 -2.99 35.68
N ALA A 658 -27.32 -2.22 35.71
CA ALA A 658 -27.32 -0.80 36.05
C ALA A 658 -26.26 -0.03 35.24
N PRO A 659 -26.49 0.20 33.92
CA PRO A 659 -25.52 0.85 33.05
C PRO A 659 -25.15 2.25 33.56
N SER A 660 -23.86 2.52 33.75
CA SER A 660 -23.35 3.88 33.96
C SER A 660 -22.78 4.48 32.66
N MET A 661 -22.50 3.64 31.67
CA MET A 661 -22.03 4.06 30.35
C MET A 661 -22.42 3.08 29.25
N PHE A 662 -22.36 3.58 28.01
CA PHE A 662 -22.57 2.81 26.80
C PHE A 662 -21.42 3.03 25.82
N ILE A 663 -21.01 1.95 25.17
CA ILE A 663 -19.95 1.93 24.18
C ILE A 663 -20.56 1.47 22.86
N VAL A 664 -20.52 2.35 21.86
CA VAL A 664 -20.98 2.07 20.50
C VAL A 664 -19.78 1.91 19.56
N PHE A 665 -19.88 0.95 18.64
CA PHE A 665 -18.80 0.59 17.72
C PHE A 665 -19.07 1.04 16.29
N ASN A 666 -20.23 1.64 16.04
CA ASN A 666 -20.53 2.24 14.75
C ASN A 666 -20.71 3.76 14.90
N ASP A 667 -19.93 4.50 14.14
CA ASP A 667 -19.81 5.96 14.20
C ASP A 667 -21.12 6.71 13.85
N ILE A 668 -22.11 6.04 13.24
CA ILE A 668 -23.47 6.61 13.03
C ILE A 668 -24.47 6.33 14.14
N GLN A 669 -24.11 5.58 15.17
CA GLN A 669 -25.00 5.32 16.30
C GLN A 669 -25.11 6.51 17.26
N ALA A 670 -24.39 7.61 17.03
CA ALA A 670 -24.44 8.77 17.90
C ALA A 670 -24.51 10.08 17.12
N TYR A 671 -25.40 10.97 17.54
CA TYR A 671 -25.54 12.33 17.03
C TYR A 671 -25.20 13.33 18.14
N PRO A 672 -24.22 14.25 17.95
CA PRO A 672 -23.89 15.29 18.90
C PRO A 672 -25.01 16.35 18.87
N ALA A 673 -25.97 16.28 19.78
CA ALA A 673 -27.18 17.10 19.70
C ALA A 673 -26.97 18.50 20.27
N TYR A 674 -26.30 18.57 21.41
CA TYR A 674 -26.02 19.83 22.10
C TYR A 674 -24.58 19.85 22.60
N LEU A 675 -23.91 20.99 22.47
CA LEU A 675 -22.63 21.29 23.09
C LEU A 675 -22.86 22.20 24.30
N ILE A 676 -22.46 21.71 25.48
CA ILE A 676 -22.55 22.43 26.76
C ILE A 676 -21.16 22.94 27.10
N THR A 677 -21.03 24.25 27.30
CA THR A 677 -19.80 24.89 27.82
C THR A 677 -20.02 25.28 29.27
N PHE A 678 -19.14 24.86 30.17
CA PHE A 678 -19.28 25.04 31.62
C PHE A 678 -17.95 25.29 32.33
N ILE A 679 -18.00 25.71 33.59
CA ILE A 679 -16.83 25.90 34.48
C ILE A 679 -17.05 25.23 35.83
#